data_AF-A0A0F0LFH1-F1
#
_entry.id   AF-A0A0F0LFH1-F1
#
_cell.length_a   1.000
_cell.length_b   1.000
_cell.length_c   1.000
_cell.angle_alpha   90.00
_cell.angle_beta   90.00
_cell.angle_gamma   90.00
#
_symmetry.space_group_name_H-M   'P 1'
#
loop_
_entity.id
_entity.type
_entity.pdbx_description
1 polymer ?
#
loop_
_entity_poly.entity_id
_entity_poly.type
_entity_poly.pdbx_seq_one_letter_code
_entity_poly.pdbx_strand_id
1 'polypeptide(L)'
;MDTSRRTFLTLAATASAIALLPVEAAVGATTAQGTAGSLPLEADRRRRLTNLAHLRFLLAEVPVAAADTHTTFGIDAKPTVLAPWTYADTDGAGGYRPVGGGTRDAVTGYWTQGAYNADDIARAAIVFLREWKATGDAQTRDEAREVLRSLAFLQTTSGPNAGRVVLWQQEDGTLNPSAIPVELPDPSDSAESYWLARSVWAFGEGYAAFRQEDAEFAAFLLARLHLCLDALGRESLSRAGQWVRSDGCRLPAWLIAGGADATAEAMLGLAAATEAGDARSRSALQTYGEGVAAMATDPSKGWPFGAVLPWTGSLGFWHAWGAAAPEALARGGAVLRRRDWTAAAMADAGRFTPQVLASGGPHNAWAPIPAEAQIAYGAHGRVAGAVAAGGEGHRVLAGLAAGWFFGANTAGIPVYDPATGVTFDGVETDGRVNRNSGAESTIHGLLAMQLLDANRDIAELATSITGLTSFSGLRVLEAEAARRSPGAVVETPSNGAWIGEGNLSGGSYVRLARGEWVEFDVTEAGGILHGLVWRQAADAGDAVWEVFRGRRKVWSTKTPAGGAGDRGLTEADGMLVPQLLGGDLPAEAVTVRCTSRGDVRLDALVIQPRIVNAVYSTTRGAAVLYANGARGDERVAALAPGSGRSYDADGSHRGQAVQGGKVRVRGGGFTITRG
;
A
#
# COMPACT_ATOMS: atom_id res chain seq x y z
N MET A 1 2.85 11.22 22.15
CA MET A 1 2.68 9.76 22.32
C MET A 1 3.49 9.19 21.19
N ASP A 2 4.70 8.72 21.50
CA ASP A 2 5.64 8.22 20.50
C ASP A 2 5.20 6.81 20.11
N THR A 3 4.35 6.72 19.10
CA THR A 3 4.17 5.49 18.32
C THR A 3 5.55 5.18 17.75
N SER A 4 6.14 4.03 18.12
CA SER A 4 7.40 3.57 17.53
C SER A 4 7.12 2.34 16.69
N ARG A 5 7.92 2.10 15.64
CA ARG A 5 7.80 0.91 14.78
C ARG A 5 7.77 -0.45 15.52
N ARG A 6 8.16 -0.56 16.80
CA ARG A 6 7.95 -1.79 17.59
C ARG A 6 6.47 -2.18 17.72
N THR A 7 5.56 -1.21 17.70
CA THR A 7 4.11 -1.40 17.64
C THR A 7 3.61 -1.56 16.19
N PHE A 8 4.27 -0.91 15.23
CA PHE A 8 3.91 -0.98 13.81
C PHE A 8 4.29 -2.33 13.15
N LEU A 9 5.39 -2.95 13.58
CA LEU A 9 5.85 -4.27 13.09
C LEU A 9 5.28 -5.46 13.88
N THR A 10 4.74 -5.26 15.09
CA THR A 10 4.07 -6.35 15.83
C THR A 10 2.80 -6.79 15.14
N LEU A 11 2.13 -5.89 14.40
CA LEU A 11 1.03 -6.20 13.48
C LEU A 11 1.45 -7.09 12.29
N ALA A 12 2.71 -7.02 11.84
CA ALA A 12 3.22 -7.81 10.71
C ALA A 12 3.96 -9.09 11.15
N ALA A 13 4.53 -9.13 12.36
CA ALA A 13 5.39 -10.23 12.82
C ALA A 13 4.63 -11.42 13.43
N THR A 14 3.36 -11.26 13.85
CA THR A 14 2.56 -12.36 14.40
C THR A 14 2.07 -13.35 13.34
N ALA A 15 2.24 -13.07 12.04
CA ALA A 15 1.84 -13.97 10.95
C ALA A 15 2.90 -15.00 10.51
N SER A 16 4.12 -15.01 11.07
CA SER A 16 5.25 -15.78 10.49
C SER A 16 5.94 -16.80 11.41
N ALA A 17 5.37 -17.19 12.55
CA ALA A 17 6.02 -18.15 13.44
C ALA A 17 5.29 -19.51 13.52
N ILE A 18 5.98 -20.57 13.04
CA ILE A 18 5.81 -22.02 13.30
C ILE A 18 4.84 -22.74 12.33
N ALA A 19 5.14 -23.83 11.60
CA ALA A 19 6.22 -24.83 11.63
C ALA A 19 6.54 -25.38 10.22
N LEU A 20 7.81 -25.76 10.03
CA LEU A 20 8.36 -26.58 8.93
C LEU A 20 7.99 -28.06 9.11
N LEU A 21 7.44 -28.71 8.08
CA LEU A 21 7.58 -30.15 7.83
C LEU A 21 7.52 -30.46 6.31
N PRO A 22 8.20 -31.52 5.83
CA PRO A 22 8.44 -31.74 4.40
C PRO A 22 7.26 -32.41 3.69
N VAL A 23 6.98 -31.97 2.45
CA VAL A 23 5.96 -32.54 1.55
C VAL A 23 6.62 -33.62 0.67
N GLU A 24 6.11 -34.85 0.73
CA GLU A 24 6.33 -35.85 -0.32
C GLU A 24 5.23 -35.75 -1.38
N ALA A 25 5.65 -35.77 -2.64
CA ALA A 25 4.80 -35.64 -3.81
C ALA A 25 4.17 -36.98 -4.22
N ALA A 26 2.89 -36.96 -4.58
CA ALA A 26 2.29 -38.00 -5.41
C ALA A 26 1.32 -37.38 -6.42
N VAL A 27 1.71 -37.46 -7.69
CA VAL A 27 0.93 -37.06 -8.87
C VAL A 27 -0.04 -38.20 -9.20
N GLY A 28 -1.35 -37.94 -9.12
CA GLY A 28 -2.41 -38.85 -9.56
C GLY A 28 -3.19 -38.23 -10.70
N ALA A 29 -2.89 -38.64 -11.94
CA ALA A 29 -3.69 -38.32 -13.11
C ALA A 29 -4.95 -39.19 -13.14
N THR A 30 -6.12 -38.59 -13.34
CA THR A 30 -7.31 -39.32 -13.76
C THR A 30 -8.08 -38.53 -14.81
N THR A 31 -8.29 -39.18 -15.95
CA THR A 31 -9.11 -38.75 -17.06
C THR A 31 -10.52 -39.36 -16.92
N ALA A 32 -11.56 -38.60 -17.25
CA ALA A 32 -12.82 -39.17 -17.72
C ALA A 32 -13.61 -38.14 -18.56
N GLN A 33 -14.15 -38.63 -19.67
CA GLN A 33 -14.85 -37.93 -20.76
C GLN A 33 -16.38 -37.92 -20.60
N GLY A 34 -17.03 -37.01 -21.34
CA GLY A 34 -18.43 -37.11 -21.82
C GLY A 34 -19.40 -36.21 -21.05
N THR A 35 -20.31 -35.43 -21.66
CA THR A 35 -20.95 -35.50 -22.98
C THR A 35 -21.50 -34.14 -23.40
N ALA A 36 -21.54 -33.89 -24.71
CA ALA A 36 -22.12 -32.70 -25.33
C ALA A 36 -23.65 -32.74 -25.41
N GLY A 37 -24.29 -31.59 -25.17
CA GLY A 37 -25.68 -31.30 -25.50
C GLY A 37 -25.80 -29.81 -25.85
N SER A 38 -26.13 -29.52 -27.10
CA SER A 38 -26.28 -28.17 -27.66
C SER A 38 -27.65 -27.56 -27.32
N LEU A 39 -27.71 -26.26 -27.04
CA LEU A 39 -28.21 -25.24 -27.99
C LEU A 39 -27.94 -23.80 -27.43
N PRO A 40 -27.80 -22.78 -28.31
CA PRO A 40 -27.13 -21.52 -28.01
C PRO A 40 -28.09 -20.34 -27.80
N LEU A 41 -27.86 -19.56 -26.74
CA LEU A 41 -28.21 -18.12 -26.62
C LEU A 41 -27.70 -17.54 -25.28
N GLU A 42 -26.44 -17.79 -24.93
CA GLU A 42 -25.70 -16.99 -23.94
C GLU A 42 -24.34 -16.64 -24.53
N ALA A 43 -24.35 -15.75 -25.51
CA ALA A 43 -23.12 -15.12 -25.97
C ALA A 43 -22.67 -14.10 -24.90
N ASP A 44 -21.79 -14.58 -24.02
CA ASP A 44 -20.66 -13.85 -23.45
C ASP A 44 -20.94 -12.86 -22.30
N ARG A 45 -21.75 -13.26 -21.31
CA ARG A 45 -21.57 -12.73 -19.95
C ARG A 45 -20.36 -13.41 -19.33
N ARG A 46 -19.21 -12.74 -19.42
CA ARG A 46 -17.99 -13.16 -18.72
C ARG A 46 -18.32 -13.48 -17.26
N ARG A 47 -17.84 -14.62 -16.76
CA ARG A 47 -17.95 -14.97 -15.34
C ARG A 47 -17.30 -13.85 -14.53
N ARG A 48 -18.07 -13.29 -13.59
CA ARG A 48 -17.57 -12.28 -12.64
C ARG A 48 -16.38 -12.82 -11.87
N LEU A 49 -15.43 -11.94 -11.59
CA LEU A 49 -14.24 -12.27 -10.82
C LEU A 49 -14.53 -12.26 -9.34
N THR A 50 -15.40 -11.37 -8.84
CA THR A 50 -15.76 -11.35 -7.42
C THR A 50 -16.48 -12.65 -7.03
N ASN A 51 -15.95 -13.32 -6.01
CA ASN A 51 -16.54 -14.52 -5.45
C ASN A 51 -16.46 -14.46 -3.92
N LEU A 52 -17.61 -14.26 -3.27
CA LEU A 52 -17.69 -14.05 -1.82
C LEU A 52 -17.57 -15.35 -0.99
N ALA A 53 -17.41 -16.52 -1.62
CA ALA A 53 -17.49 -17.80 -0.91
C ALA A 53 -16.48 -17.91 0.24
N HIS A 54 -15.21 -17.56 0.02
CA HIS A 54 -14.21 -17.60 1.08
C HIS A 54 -14.44 -16.54 2.18
N LEU A 55 -14.84 -15.31 1.84
CA LEU A 55 -15.19 -14.30 2.85
C LEU A 55 -16.39 -14.74 3.70
N ARG A 56 -17.40 -15.37 3.09
CA ARG A 56 -18.55 -15.96 3.82
C ARG A 56 -18.14 -17.14 4.68
N PHE A 57 -17.17 -17.95 4.25
CA PHE A 57 -16.58 -19.00 5.08
C PHE A 57 -15.90 -18.42 6.34
N LEU A 58 -15.29 -17.24 6.23
CA LEU A 58 -14.71 -16.55 7.39
C LEU A 58 -15.77 -15.91 8.31
N LEU A 59 -17.02 -15.71 7.88
CA LEU A 59 -18.05 -15.13 8.73
C LEU A 59 -18.50 -16.11 9.80
N ALA A 60 -18.59 -15.63 11.04
CA ALA A 60 -19.16 -16.33 12.17
C ALA A 60 -20.24 -15.49 12.86
N GLU A 61 -21.23 -16.17 13.43
CA GLU A 61 -22.19 -15.56 14.34
C GLU A 61 -21.51 -15.28 15.69
N VAL A 62 -21.64 -14.05 16.17
CA VAL A 62 -21.06 -13.59 17.44
C VAL A 62 -22.19 -13.13 18.35
N PRO A 63 -22.37 -13.75 19.54
CA PRO A 63 -23.34 -13.26 20.50
C PRO A 63 -22.90 -11.90 21.05
N VAL A 64 -23.84 -10.98 21.22
CA VAL A 64 -23.57 -9.64 21.76
C VAL A 64 -24.59 -9.29 22.82
N ALA A 65 -24.13 -8.67 23.91
CA ALA A 65 -24.97 -8.18 24.99
C ALA A 65 -24.74 -6.68 25.17
N ALA A 66 -25.82 -5.91 25.28
CA ALA A 66 -25.71 -4.48 25.52
C ALA A 66 -25.01 -4.22 26.87
N ALA A 67 -24.11 -3.24 26.86
CA ALA A 67 -23.47 -2.68 28.05
C ALA A 67 -23.64 -1.16 28.05
N ASP A 68 -23.33 -0.51 29.18
CA ASP A 68 -23.46 0.96 29.34
C ASP A 68 -22.70 1.76 28.26
N THR A 69 -21.64 1.17 27.72
CA THR A 69 -20.72 1.79 26.76
C THR A 69 -20.73 1.15 25.38
N HIS A 70 -21.41 0.02 25.17
CA HIS A 70 -21.36 -0.74 23.90
C HIS A 70 -22.74 -1.31 23.55
N THR A 71 -23.22 -1.00 22.34
CA THR A 71 -24.51 -1.46 21.84
C THR A 71 -24.56 -1.37 20.32
N THR A 72 -25.51 -2.06 19.69
CA THR A 72 -25.72 -2.01 18.24
C THR A 72 -27.20 -1.92 17.88
N PHE A 73 -27.48 -1.69 16.60
CA PHE A 73 -28.84 -1.56 16.09
C PHE A 73 -29.65 -2.82 16.37
N GLY A 74 -30.82 -2.66 17.01
CA GLY A 74 -31.76 -3.76 17.27
C GLY A 74 -31.21 -4.88 18.17
N ILE A 75 -30.26 -4.59 19.06
CA ILE A 75 -29.60 -5.60 19.90
C ILE A 75 -30.58 -6.43 20.74
N ASP A 76 -31.64 -5.82 21.27
CA ASP A 76 -32.63 -6.51 22.11
C ASP A 76 -33.46 -7.54 21.32
N ALA A 77 -33.71 -7.27 20.03
CA ALA A 77 -34.47 -8.16 19.16
C ALA A 77 -33.59 -9.25 18.53
N LYS A 78 -32.32 -8.95 18.27
CA LYS A 78 -31.35 -9.87 17.65
C LYS A 78 -29.97 -9.71 18.31
N PRO A 79 -29.69 -10.40 19.43
CA PRO A 79 -28.43 -10.29 20.18
C PRO A 79 -27.29 -11.10 19.55
N THR A 80 -27.21 -11.09 18.22
CA THR A 80 -26.19 -11.78 17.43
C THR A 80 -25.85 -10.92 16.22
N VAL A 81 -24.57 -10.87 15.86
CA VAL A 81 -24.02 -10.16 14.70
C VAL A 81 -23.12 -11.09 13.88
N LEU A 82 -22.64 -10.65 12.72
CA LEU A 82 -21.67 -11.38 11.90
C LEU A 82 -20.31 -10.69 11.91
N ALA A 83 -19.24 -11.44 12.14
CA ALA A 83 -17.86 -10.96 12.07
C ALA A 83 -16.98 -11.95 11.30
N PRO A 84 -16.06 -11.48 10.43
CA PRO A 84 -15.08 -12.35 9.80
C PRO A 84 -13.97 -12.70 10.80
N TRP A 85 -13.61 -13.98 10.87
CA TRP A 85 -12.40 -14.46 11.51
C TRP A 85 -11.18 -13.73 10.96
N THR A 86 -10.28 -13.30 11.86
CA THR A 86 -9.10 -12.51 11.49
C THR A 86 -8.16 -13.29 10.56
N TYR A 87 -7.80 -14.52 10.94
CA TYR A 87 -6.86 -15.36 10.19
C TYR A 87 -7.49 -16.67 9.73
N ALA A 88 -6.88 -17.27 8.70
CA ALA A 88 -7.15 -18.65 8.33
C ALA A 88 -5.89 -19.35 7.82
N ASP A 89 -5.50 -20.41 8.52
CA ASP A 89 -4.33 -21.22 8.19
C ASP A 89 -4.68 -22.21 7.09
N THR A 90 -3.77 -22.39 6.13
CA THR A 90 -3.90 -23.47 5.15
C THR A 90 -3.56 -24.83 5.77
N ASP A 91 -4.31 -25.87 5.41
CA ASP A 91 -3.97 -27.26 5.74
C ASP A 91 -3.00 -27.91 4.73
N GLY A 92 -2.62 -27.19 3.67
CA GLY A 92 -1.76 -27.66 2.58
C GLY A 92 -2.46 -28.55 1.54
N ALA A 93 -3.70 -29.00 1.80
CA ALA A 93 -4.53 -29.81 0.89
C ALA A 93 -5.62 -28.98 0.19
N GLY A 94 -5.59 -27.65 0.35
CA GLY A 94 -6.55 -26.71 -0.24
C GLY A 94 -7.70 -26.31 0.71
N GLY A 95 -7.69 -26.81 1.95
CA GLY A 95 -8.59 -26.36 3.00
C GLY A 95 -8.00 -25.26 3.86
N TYR A 96 -8.89 -24.62 4.64
CA TYR A 96 -8.58 -23.52 5.54
C TYR A 96 -9.21 -23.75 6.91
N ARG A 97 -8.51 -23.33 7.96
CA ARG A 97 -9.00 -23.37 9.33
C ARG A 97 -8.98 -21.95 9.90
N PRO A 98 -10.13 -21.40 10.36
CA PRO A 98 -10.15 -20.07 10.99
C PRO A 98 -9.37 -20.05 12.31
N VAL A 99 -8.69 -18.93 12.56
CA VAL A 99 -7.77 -18.72 13.68
C VAL A 99 -7.88 -17.28 14.19
N GLY A 100 -7.87 -17.11 15.52
CA GLY A 100 -7.82 -15.78 16.14
C GLY A 100 -6.39 -15.24 16.26
N GLY A 101 -6.25 -13.97 16.59
CA GLY A 101 -4.96 -13.31 16.74
C GLY A 101 -4.22 -13.68 18.03
N GLY A 102 -2.92 -13.93 17.88
CA GLY A 102 -2.05 -14.29 18.99
C GLY A 102 -2.16 -15.77 19.40
N THR A 103 -1.85 -16.07 20.66
CA THR A 103 -1.90 -17.44 21.18
C THR A 103 -3.27 -17.73 21.78
N ARG A 104 -3.74 -18.98 21.67
CA ARG A 104 -4.97 -19.40 22.36
C ARG A 104 -4.65 -19.84 23.79
N ASP A 105 -5.28 -19.20 24.76
CA ASP A 105 -5.25 -19.62 26.16
C ASP A 105 -6.09 -20.90 26.33
N ALA A 106 -5.47 -21.95 26.87
CA ALA A 106 -6.10 -23.26 27.01
C ALA A 106 -7.16 -23.33 28.12
N VAL A 107 -7.16 -22.38 29.06
CA VAL A 107 -8.07 -22.35 30.21
C VAL A 107 -9.33 -21.56 29.88
N THR A 108 -9.17 -20.35 29.33
CA THR A 108 -10.30 -19.48 28.95
C THR A 108 -10.83 -19.81 27.57
N GLY A 109 -10.02 -20.42 26.70
CA GLY A 109 -10.32 -20.62 25.29
C GLY A 109 -10.13 -19.37 24.43
N TYR A 110 -9.74 -18.24 25.03
CA TYR A 110 -9.58 -16.95 24.35
C TYR A 110 -8.26 -16.81 23.63
N TRP A 111 -8.29 -16.00 22.60
CA TRP A 111 -7.11 -15.58 21.87
C TRP A 111 -6.49 -14.37 22.57
N THR A 112 -5.16 -14.33 22.71
CA THR A 112 -4.48 -13.22 23.40
C THR A 112 -4.74 -11.86 22.75
N GLN A 113 -5.10 -11.82 21.47
CA GLN A 113 -5.69 -10.65 20.82
C GLN A 113 -7.22 -10.79 20.73
N GLY A 114 -7.72 -11.67 19.87
CA GLY A 114 -9.16 -11.90 19.69
C GLY A 114 -9.43 -12.75 18.46
N ALA A 115 -10.65 -13.27 18.33
CA ALA A 115 -11.06 -14.01 17.13
C ALA A 115 -11.34 -13.06 15.96
N TYR A 116 -11.92 -11.90 16.27
CA TYR A 116 -12.36 -10.90 15.30
C TYR A 116 -11.75 -9.55 15.65
N ASN A 117 -11.55 -8.70 14.65
CA ASN A 117 -11.06 -7.35 14.86
C ASN A 117 -11.83 -6.30 14.04
N ALA A 118 -11.86 -5.08 14.55
CA ALA A 118 -12.55 -3.95 13.95
C ALA A 118 -12.02 -3.58 12.55
N ASP A 119 -10.73 -3.81 12.28
CA ASP A 119 -10.14 -3.51 10.96
C ASP A 119 -10.75 -4.37 9.85
N ASP A 120 -10.84 -5.68 10.08
CA ASP A 120 -11.38 -6.63 9.12
C ASP A 120 -12.90 -6.55 9.04
N ILE A 121 -13.59 -6.36 10.16
CA ILE A 121 -15.04 -6.12 10.17
C ILE A 121 -15.37 -4.87 9.32
N ALA A 122 -14.65 -3.76 9.54
CA ALA A 122 -14.90 -2.53 8.79
C ALA A 122 -14.66 -2.71 7.29
N ARG A 123 -13.55 -3.33 6.88
CA ARG A 123 -13.23 -3.53 5.46
C ARG A 123 -14.11 -4.60 4.79
N ALA A 124 -14.53 -5.64 5.53
CA ALA A 124 -15.51 -6.62 5.03
C ALA A 124 -16.88 -5.97 4.78
N ALA A 125 -17.31 -5.05 5.64
CA ALA A 125 -18.53 -4.27 5.40
C ALA A 125 -18.47 -3.54 4.05
N ILE A 126 -17.32 -2.96 3.69
CA ILE A 126 -17.13 -2.31 2.38
C ILE A 126 -17.27 -3.30 1.23
N VAL A 127 -16.70 -4.51 1.33
CA VAL A 127 -16.85 -5.55 0.31
C VAL A 127 -18.33 -5.89 0.10
N PHE A 128 -19.06 -6.20 1.16
CA PHE A 128 -20.48 -6.55 1.05
C PHE A 128 -21.33 -5.37 0.56
N LEU A 129 -21.09 -4.15 1.06
CA LEU A 129 -21.80 -2.95 0.60
C LEU A 129 -21.62 -2.74 -0.91
N ARG A 130 -20.37 -2.76 -1.39
CA ARG A 130 -20.07 -2.52 -2.80
C ARG A 130 -20.60 -3.65 -3.69
N GLU A 131 -20.52 -4.89 -3.23
CA GLU A 131 -21.05 -6.03 -3.95
C GLU A 131 -22.58 -5.98 -4.05
N TRP A 132 -23.25 -5.65 -2.95
CA TRP A 132 -24.69 -5.46 -2.93
C TRP A 132 -25.10 -4.34 -3.89
N LYS A 133 -24.43 -3.18 -3.86
CA LYS A 133 -24.73 -2.09 -4.80
C LYS A 133 -24.49 -2.48 -6.26
N ALA A 134 -23.51 -3.34 -6.54
CA ALA A 134 -23.22 -3.82 -7.88
C ALA A 134 -24.22 -4.86 -8.41
N THR A 135 -24.80 -5.69 -7.52
CA THR A 135 -25.60 -6.86 -7.91
C THR A 135 -27.08 -6.78 -7.58
N GLY A 136 -27.44 -5.98 -6.56
CA GLY A 136 -28.76 -5.99 -5.94
C GLY A 136 -29.03 -7.22 -5.07
N ASP A 137 -28.03 -8.05 -4.75
CA ASP A 137 -28.22 -9.28 -3.98
C ASP A 137 -28.64 -9.01 -2.53
N ALA A 138 -29.79 -9.57 -2.14
CA ALA A 138 -30.39 -9.33 -0.83
C ALA A 138 -29.62 -10.00 0.32
N GLN A 139 -29.04 -11.19 0.07
CA GLN A 139 -28.19 -11.85 1.07
C GLN A 139 -26.96 -10.98 1.38
N THR A 140 -26.29 -10.49 0.34
CA THR A 140 -25.13 -9.60 0.47
C THR A 140 -25.47 -8.29 1.19
N ARG A 141 -26.66 -7.72 0.97
CA ARG A 141 -27.17 -6.58 1.74
C ARG A 141 -27.29 -6.90 3.22
N ASP A 142 -27.90 -8.04 3.54
CA ASP A 142 -28.15 -8.45 4.92
C ASP A 142 -26.82 -8.76 5.63
N GLU A 143 -25.87 -9.38 4.94
CA GLU A 143 -24.48 -9.56 5.40
C GLU A 143 -23.81 -8.21 5.68
N ALA A 144 -23.91 -7.22 4.77
CA ALA A 144 -23.40 -5.87 5.01
C ALA A 144 -24.01 -5.22 6.26
N ARG A 145 -25.32 -5.39 6.46
CA ARG A 145 -26.03 -4.89 7.65
C ARG A 145 -25.48 -5.53 8.91
N GLU A 146 -25.33 -6.85 8.95
CA GLU A 146 -24.87 -7.59 10.14
C GLU A 146 -23.40 -7.29 10.48
N VAL A 147 -22.53 -7.15 9.49
CA VAL A 147 -21.13 -6.77 9.72
C VAL A 147 -21.03 -5.32 10.22
N LEU A 148 -21.85 -4.39 9.70
CA LEU A 148 -21.94 -3.02 10.24
C LEU A 148 -22.51 -2.99 11.67
N ARG A 149 -23.44 -3.90 12.02
CA ARG A 149 -23.91 -4.06 13.39
C ARG A 149 -22.77 -4.54 14.30
N SER A 150 -21.96 -5.49 13.84
CA SER A 150 -20.77 -5.95 14.57
C SER A 150 -19.79 -4.81 14.82
N LEU A 151 -19.47 -4.02 13.79
CA LEU A 151 -18.58 -2.87 13.92
C LEU A 151 -19.10 -1.83 14.91
N ALA A 152 -20.40 -1.51 14.84
CA ALA A 152 -21.02 -0.56 15.75
C ALA A 152 -21.05 -1.07 17.20
N PHE A 153 -21.06 -2.38 17.42
CA PHE A 153 -20.93 -2.96 18.76
C PHE A 153 -19.54 -2.73 19.34
N LEU A 154 -18.48 -2.72 18.53
CA LEU A 154 -17.10 -2.46 18.97
C LEU A 154 -16.82 -0.96 19.24
N GLN A 155 -17.72 -0.06 18.84
CA GLN A 155 -17.58 1.36 19.12
C GLN A 155 -18.02 1.69 20.55
N THR A 156 -17.14 2.34 21.30
CA THR A 156 -17.48 2.92 22.61
C THR A 156 -18.47 4.07 22.42
N THR A 157 -19.65 4.01 23.02
CA THR A 157 -20.76 4.93 22.73
C THR A 157 -20.92 6.06 23.74
N SER A 158 -20.33 5.94 24.92
CA SER A 158 -20.47 6.87 26.03
C SER A 158 -19.18 6.94 26.86
N GLY A 159 -19.07 7.93 27.74
CA GLY A 159 -17.89 8.13 28.59
C GLY A 159 -16.69 8.78 27.88
N PRO A 160 -15.50 8.80 28.52
CA PRO A 160 -14.31 9.53 28.01
C PRO A 160 -13.81 9.06 26.63
N ASN A 161 -14.06 7.79 26.30
CA ASN A 161 -13.63 7.15 25.06
C ASN A 161 -14.71 7.17 23.96
N ALA A 162 -15.86 7.83 24.18
CA ALA A 162 -16.98 7.82 23.25
C ALA A 162 -16.57 8.18 21.81
N GLY A 163 -16.95 7.34 20.85
CA GLY A 163 -16.63 7.45 19.43
C GLY A 163 -15.38 6.69 18.99
N ARG A 164 -14.53 6.26 19.92
CA ARG A 164 -13.39 5.35 19.66
C ARG A 164 -13.87 3.91 19.68
N VAL A 165 -12.97 3.00 19.33
CA VAL A 165 -13.34 1.62 18.96
C VAL A 165 -12.40 0.66 19.66
N VAL A 166 -12.96 -0.38 20.27
CA VAL A 166 -12.20 -1.53 20.77
C VAL A 166 -11.79 -2.39 19.59
N LEU A 167 -10.49 -2.69 19.47
CA LEU A 167 -9.96 -3.39 18.32
C LEU A 167 -10.40 -4.85 18.26
N TRP A 168 -10.36 -5.59 19.37
CA TRP A 168 -10.51 -7.04 19.36
C TRP A 168 -11.73 -7.55 20.11
N GLN A 169 -12.28 -8.66 19.61
CA GLN A 169 -13.40 -9.39 20.20
C GLN A 169 -13.17 -10.91 20.17
N GLN A 170 -13.58 -11.59 21.24
CA GLN A 170 -13.54 -13.06 21.35
C GLN A 170 -14.75 -13.72 20.68
N GLU A 171 -14.68 -15.04 20.52
CA GLU A 171 -15.73 -15.87 19.91
C GLU A 171 -17.10 -15.74 20.62
N ASP A 172 -17.09 -15.54 21.93
CA ASP A 172 -18.30 -15.37 22.76
C ASP A 172 -18.75 -13.91 22.91
N GLY A 173 -18.19 -13.01 22.11
CA GLY A 173 -18.56 -11.60 22.11
C GLY A 173 -17.81 -10.73 23.11
N THR A 174 -16.99 -11.32 23.99
CA THR A 174 -16.20 -10.57 24.98
C THR A 174 -15.21 -9.64 24.29
N LEU A 175 -15.24 -8.35 24.66
CA LEU A 175 -14.31 -7.33 24.15
C LEU A 175 -12.93 -7.50 24.77
N ASN A 176 -11.87 -7.37 23.96
CA ASN A 176 -10.50 -7.34 24.43
C ASN A 176 -9.85 -5.97 24.11
N PRO A 177 -9.95 -4.99 25.02
CA PRO A 177 -9.40 -3.67 24.80
C PRO A 177 -7.87 -3.64 24.79
N SER A 178 -7.19 -4.60 25.42
CA SER A 178 -5.75 -4.63 25.62
C SER A 178 -5.17 -5.98 25.21
N ALA A 179 -4.92 -6.11 23.91
CA ALA A 179 -4.40 -7.32 23.29
C ALA A 179 -2.95 -7.62 23.68
N ILE A 180 -2.54 -8.89 23.54
CA ILE A 180 -1.15 -9.33 23.66
C ILE A 180 -0.72 -10.02 22.34
N PRO A 181 0.35 -9.52 21.67
CA PRO A 181 1.17 -8.37 22.04
C PRO A 181 0.39 -7.04 22.03
N VAL A 182 0.86 -6.08 22.82
CA VAL A 182 0.21 -4.76 22.95
C VAL A 182 0.26 -4.02 21.61
N GLU A 183 -0.91 -3.57 21.18
CA GLU A 183 -1.09 -2.68 20.04
C GLU A 183 -1.49 -1.30 20.56
N LEU A 184 -0.91 -0.24 19.99
CA LEU A 184 -1.20 1.13 20.42
C LEU A 184 -2.26 1.76 19.52
N PRO A 185 -3.16 2.58 20.08
CA PRO A 185 -3.29 2.91 21.51
C PRO A 185 -3.71 1.71 22.37
N ASP A 186 -3.33 1.70 23.66
CA ASP A 186 -3.69 0.67 24.63
C ASP A 186 -4.22 1.30 25.92
N PRO A 187 -5.47 1.04 26.34
CA PRO A 187 -6.55 0.33 25.63
C PRO A 187 -6.78 0.80 24.18
N SER A 188 -7.24 -0.09 23.31
CA SER A 188 -7.47 0.19 21.88
C SER A 188 -8.48 1.30 21.60
N ASP A 189 -9.37 1.60 22.54
CA ASP A 189 -10.31 2.71 22.44
C ASP A 189 -9.83 3.97 23.21
N SER A 190 -8.57 4.05 23.63
CA SER A 190 -8.06 5.17 24.45
C SER A 190 -7.65 6.41 23.64
N ALA A 191 -7.32 6.26 22.36
CA ALA A 191 -6.97 7.35 21.46
C ALA A 191 -7.43 7.08 20.00
N GLU A 192 -7.21 8.03 19.11
CA GLU A 192 -7.40 7.84 17.67
C GLU A 192 -6.46 6.75 17.10
N SER A 193 -6.95 6.00 16.11
CA SER A 193 -6.30 4.78 15.61
C SER A 193 -6.69 4.46 14.16
N TYR A 194 -6.05 3.44 13.57
CA TYR A 194 -6.43 2.92 12.24
C TYR A 194 -7.84 2.32 12.24
N TRP A 195 -8.19 1.54 13.26
CA TRP A 195 -9.52 0.94 13.36
C TRP A 195 -10.62 1.99 13.57
N LEU A 196 -10.33 3.13 14.21
CA LEU A 196 -11.24 4.28 14.22
C LEU A 196 -11.42 4.86 12.81
N ALA A 197 -10.33 5.05 12.06
CA ALA A 197 -10.39 5.58 10.70
C ALA A 197 -11.16 4.65 9.73
N ARG A 198 -10.96 3.34 9.83
CA ARG A 198 -11.71 2.34 9.06
C ARG A 198 -13.18 2.27 9.49
N SER A 199 -13.47 2.56 10.75
CA SER A 199 -14.87 2.71 11.20
C SER A 199 -15.56 3.92 10.57
N VAL A 200 -14.84 5.05 10.43
CA VAL A 200 -15.33 6.21 9.65
C VAL A 200 -15.59 5.80 8.20
N TRP A 201 -14.70 5.00 7.60
CA TRP A 201 -14.90 4.49 6.23
C TRP A 201 -16.21 3.68 6.11
N ALA A 202 -16.36 2.64 6.93
CA ALA A 202 -17.50 1.73 6.89
C ALA A 202 -18.83 2.42 7.23
N PHE A 203 -18.88 3.27 8.26
CA PHE A 203 -20.11 4.00 8.60
C PHE A 203 -20.47 5.04 7.54
N GLY A 204 -19.49 5.69 6.92
CA GLY A 204 -19.72 6.65 5.83
C GLY A 204 -20.29 6.01 4.57
N GLU A 205 -19.68 4.93 4.07
CA GLU A 205 -20.22 4.18 2.92
C GLU A 205 -21.56 3.49 3.28
N GLY A 206 -21.68 2.96 4.50
CA GLY A 206 -22.91 2.32 4.98
C GLY A 206 -24.09 3.30 5.06
N TYR A 207 -23.89 4.49 5.64
CA TYR A 207 -24.91 5.54 5.64
C TYR A 207 -25.36 5.88 4.22
N ALA A 208 -24.42 6.12 3.31
CA ALA A 208 -24.73 6.46 1.93
C ALA A 208 -25.52 5.35 1.21
N ALA A 209 -25.15 4.09 1.45
CA ALA A 209 -25.79 2.93 0.82
C ALA A 209 -27.22 2.67 1.33
N PHE A 210 -27.44 2.75 2.65
CA PHE A 210 -28.73 2.41 3.27
C PHE A 210 -29.75 3.55 3.29
N ARG A 211 -29.35 4.81 3.05
CA ARG A 211 -30.22 6.00 3.18
C ARG A 211 -31.57 5.89 2.46
N GLN A 212 -31.63 5.20 1.31
CA GLN A 212 -32.85 5.01 0.52
C GLN A 212 -33.53 3.65 0.73
N GLU A 213 -32.86 2.72 1.43
CA GLU A 213 -33.27 1.32 1.57
C GLU A 213 -33.81 1.03 2.98
N ASP A 214 -33.17 1.58 4.00
CA ASP A 214 -33.57 1.50 5.41
C ASP A 214 -33.16 2.80 6.11
N ALA A 215 -34.10 3.74 6.19
CA ALA A 215 -33.84 5.07 6.71
C ALA A 215 -33.49 5.07 8.21
N GLU A 216 -34.03 4.13 8.98
CA GLU A 216 -33.76 4.02 10.42
C GLU A 216 -32.32 3.51 10.65
N PHE A 217 -31.93 2.46 9.93
CA PHE A 217 -30.57 1.95 10.00
C PHE A 217 -29.55 2.96 9.47
N ALA A 218 -29.86 3.68 8.38
CA ALA A 218 -29.01 4.75 7.88
C ALA A 218 -28.81 5.88 8.90
N ALA A 219 -29.88 6.30 9.60
CA ALA A 219 -29.79 7.31 10.65
C ALA A 219 -28.92 6.83 11.83
N PHE A 220 -29.02 5.55 12.20
CA PHE A 220 -28.13 4.93 13.18
C PHE A 220 -26.66 4.98 12.73
N LEU A 221 -26.35 4.60 11.49
CA LEU A 221 -24.97 4.65 10.97
C LEU A 221 -24.42 6.07 10.92
N LEU A 222 -25.24 7.06 10.54
CA LEU A 222 -24.84 8.46 10.56
C LEU A 222 -24.50 8.93 11.98
N ALA A 223 -25.27 8.53 12.98
CA ALA A 223 -24.97 8.82 14.38
C ALA A 223 -23.66 8.17 14.84
N ARG A 224 -23.39 6.92 14.41
CA ARG A 224 -22.12 6.22 14.67
C ARG A 224 -20.92 6.94 14.03
N LEU A 225 -21.07 7.39 12.78
CA LEU A 225 -20.08 8.22 12.10
C LEU A 225 -19.82 9.53 12.85
N HIS A 226 -20.87 10.20 13.31
CA HIS A 226 -20.74 11.46 14.05
C HIS A 226 -20.04 11.27 15.40
N LEU A 227 -20.26 10.15 16.09
CA LEU A 227 -19.47 9.80 17.29
C LEU A 227 -17.98 9.67 16.96
N CYS A 228 -17.61 9.00 15.86
CA CYS A 228 -16.21 8.97 15.41
C CYS A 228 -15.67 10.39 15.17
N LEU A 229 -16.44 11.25 14.51
CA LEU A 229 -16.04 12.64 14.26
C LEU A 229 -15.96 13.49 15.54
N ASP A 230 -16.72 13.15 16.58
CA ASP A 230 -16.58 13.78 17.90
C ASP A 230 -15.27 13.36 18.56
N ALA A 231 -14.89 12.08 18.48
CA ALA A 231 -13.59 11.59 18.98
C ALA A 231 -12.43 12.27 18.25
N LEU A 232 -12.44 12.25 16.92
CA LEU A 232 -11.45 12.93 16.10
C LEU A 232 -11.45 14.45 16.32
N GLY A 233 -12.61 15.04 16.62
CA GLY A 233 -12.80 16.44 17.03
C GLY A 233 -12.03 16.82 18.31
N ARG A 234 -11.80 15.85 19.21
CA ARG A 234 -10.98 16.02 20.42
C ARG A 234 -9.50 15.74 20.17
N GLU A 235 -9.16 15.21 18.99
CA GLU A 235 -7.82 14.72 18.64
C GLU A 235 -7.33 15.38 17.35
N SER A 236 -7.12 14.63 16.26
CA SER A 236 -6.54 15.17 15.02
C SER A 236 -7.27 16.39 14.46
N LEU A 237 -8.60 16.40 14.39
CA LEU A 237 -9.34 17.55 13.86
C LEU A 237 -9.15 18.83 14.70
N SER A 238 -8.90 18.71 16.01
CA SER A 238 -8.62 19.89 16.86
C SER A 238 -7.31 20.60 16.48
N ARG A 239 -6.42 19.90 15.78
CA ARG A 239 -5.11 20.39 15.35
C ARG A 239 -5.12 20.89 13.90
N ALA A 240 -6.30 21.01 13.28
CA ALA A 240 -6.45 21.44 11.88
C ALA A 240 -5.59 22.67 11.56
N GLY A 241 -4.77 22.55 10.51
CA GLY A 241 -3.89 23.63 10.05
C GLY A 241 -2.62 23.85 10.88
N GLN A 242 -2.32 23.03 11.90
CA GLN A 242 -1.05 23.08 12.64
C GLN A 242 0.08 22.39 11.87
N TRP A 243 1.19 23.10 11.67
CA TRP A 243 2.33 22.59 10.92
C TRP A 243 3.55 22.47 11.81
N VAL A 244 4.32 21.40 11.63
CA VAL A 244 5.57 21.16 12.35
C VAL A 244 6.71 21.03 11.35
N ARG A 245 7.83 21.69 11.64
CA ARG A 245 9.06 21.51 10.87
C ARG A 245 9.78 20.27 11.39
N SER A 246 9.95 19.28 10.53
CA SER A 246 10.49 17.95 10.83
C SER A 246 11.55 17.63 9.79
N ASP A 247 12.80 17.50 10.22
CA ASP A 247 13.97 17.27 9.35
C ASP A 247 14.03 18.25 8.16
N GLY A 248 13.71 19.51 8.45
CA GLY A 248 13.75 20.60 7.49
C GLY A 248 12.54 20.67 6.55
N CYS A 249 11.65 19.69 6.61
CA CYS A 249 10.40 19.63 5.86
C CYS A 249 9.22 20.12 6.71
N ARG A 250 8.16 20.62 6.08
CA ARG A 250 6.97 21.12 6.78
C ARG A 250 5.86 20.08 6.69
N LEU A 251 5.53 19.45 7.81
CA LEU A 251 4.57 18.33 7.89
C LEU A 251 3.27 18.73 8.62
N PRO A 252 2.12 18.16 8.23
CA PRO A 252 0.83 18.41 8.88
C PRO A 252 0.73 17.63 10.21
N ALA A 253 0.35 18.31 11.30
CA ALA A 253 0.22 17.70 12.63
C ALA A 253 -1.21 17.24 12.99
N TRP A 254 -2.11 17.19 12.01
CA TRP A 254 -3.54 16.88 12.22
C TRP A 254 -4.01 15.65 11.46
N LEU A 255 -3.10 14.76 11.09
CA LEU A 255 -3.45 13.46 10.53
C LEU A 255 -3.85 12.49 11.65
N ILE A 256 -4.82 11.62 11.38
CA ILE A 256 -5.26 10.56 12.30
C ILE A 256 -4.06 9.67 12.60
N ALA A 257 -3.75 9.46 13.88
CA ALA A 257 -2.57 8.71 14.33
C ALA A 257 -1.23 9.20 13.73
N GLY A 258 -1.15 10.45 13.28
CA GLY A 258 0.04 11.01 12.61
C GLY A 258 0.25 10.54 11.16
N GLY A 259 -0.75 9.88 10.56
CA GLY A 259 -0.61 9.13 9.33
C GLY A 259 -1.59 9.53 8.22
N ALA A 260 -1.08 9.73 7.00
CA ALA A 260 -1.87 9.86 5.79
C ALA A 260 -2.53 8.52 5.40
N ASP A 261 -1.95 7.42 5.82
CA ASP A 261 -2.46 6.05 5.69
C ASP A 261 -3.82 5.84 6.36
N ALA A 262 -3.94 6.01 7.68
CA ALA A 262 -5.21 5.93 8.39
C ALA A 262 -6.17 7.03 7.89
N THR A 263 -5.66 8.25 7.75
CA THR A 263 -6.48 9.40 7.33
C THR A 263 -7.12 9.20 5.96
N ALA A 264 -6.41 8.59 5.00
CA ALA A 264 -6.92 8.31 3.66
C ALA A 264 -8.10 7.32 3.68
N GLU A 265 -8.06 6.28 4.51
CA GLU A 265 -9.18 5.35 4.65
C GLU A 265 -10.42 6.08 5.19
N ALA A 266 -10.27 6.91 6.23
CA ALA A 266 -11.37 7.73 6.74
C ALA A 266 -11.94 8.67 5.66
N MET A 267 -11.08 9.29 4.85
CA MET A 267 -11.50 10.17 3.75
C MET A 267 -12.43 9.47 2.75
N LEU A 268 -12.27 8.16 2.50
CA LEU A 268 -13.16 7.41 1.60
C LEU A 268 -14.61 7.39 2.12
N GLY A 269 -14.81 7.11 3.41
CA GLY A 269 -16.15 7.17 4.02
C GLY A 269 -16.69 8.58 4.11
N LEU A 270 -15.84 9.56 4.44
CA LEU A 270 -16.25 10.97 4.50
C LEU A 270 -16.67 11.50 3.12
N ALA A 271 -16.01 11.07 2.04
CA ALA A 271 -16.42 11.38 0.67
C ALA A 271 -17.82 10.82 0.37
N ALA A 272 -18.06 9.54 0.67
CA ALA A 272 -19.37 8.91 0.46
C ALA A 272 -20.49 9.61 1.27
N ALA A 273 -20.26 9.91 2.55
CA ALA A 273 -21.22 10.61 3.40
C ALA A 273 -21.46 12.07 2.94
N THR A 274 -20.41 12.73 2.43
CA THR A 274 -20.50 14.08 1.84
C THR A 274 -21.38 14.09 0.59
N GLU A 275 -21.20 13.13 -0.32
CA GLU A 275 -22.06 12.96 -1.50
C GLU A 275 -23.51 12.64 -1.11
N ALA A 276 -23.70 11.91 -0.02
CA ALA A 276 -25.00 11.66 0.60
C ALA A 276 -25.56 12.87 1.40
N GLY A 277 -24.88 14.02 1.38
CA GLY A 277 -25.38 15.29 1.90
C GLY A 277 -24.98 15.63 3.34
N ASP A 278 -24.11 14.86 3.98
CA ASP A 278 -23.67 15.16 5.35
C ASP A 278 -22.62 16.28 5.39
N ALA A 279 -23.00 17.43 5.95
CA ALA A 279 -22.14 18.61 6.02
C ALA A 279 -20.97 18.45 6.99
N ARG A 280 -21.13 17.65 8.06
CA ARG A 280 -20.07 17.40 9.05
C ARG A 280 -18.93 16.60 8.43
N SER A 281 -19.28 15.55 7.69
CA SER A 281 -18.33 14.75 6.90
C SER A 281 -17.62 15.60 5.85
N ARG A 282 -18.34 16.53 5.20
CA ARG A 282 -17.75 17.44 4.22
C ARG A 282 -16.64 18.31 4.82
N SER A 283 -16.88 18.87 6.00
CA SER A 283 -15.90 19.69 6.71
C SER A 283 -14.67 18.87 7.10
N ALA A 284 -14.87 17.68 7.67
CA ALA A 284 -13.78 16.78 8.03
C ALA A 284 -12.98 16.33 6.79
N LEU A 285 -13.64 15.99 5.68
CA LEU A 285 -13.00 15.64 4.42
C LEU A 285 -12.12 16.77 3.89
N GLN A 286 -12.60 18.02 3.99
CA GLN A 286 -11.81 19.19 3.59
C GLN A 286 -10.52 19.28 4.41
N THR A 287 -10.63 19.24 5.74
CA THR A 287 -9.48 19.34 6.66
C THR A 287 -8.48 18.21 6.46
N TYR A 288 -8.95 16.96 6.40
CA TYR A 288 -8.06 15.82 6.24
C TYR A 288 -7.43 15.75 4.85
N GLY A 289 -8.19 16.05 3.80
CA GLY A 289 -7.63 16.08 2.45
C GLY A 289 -6.54 17.13 2.26
N GLU A 290 -6.60 18.27 2.97
CA GLU A 290 -5.49 19.23 3.00
C GLU A 290 -4.22 18.64 3.63
N GLY A 291 -4.38 17.85 4.71
CA GLY A 291 -3.27 17.16 5.35
C GLY A 291 -2.68 16.05 4.46
N VAL A 292 -3.51 15.17 3.91
CA VAL A 292 -3.06 14.06 3.06
C VAL A 292 -2.42 14.57 1.77
N ALA A 293 -2.99 15.62 1.15
CA ALA A 293 -2.38 16.22 -0.04
C ALA A 293 -1.01 16.85 0.24
N ALA A 294 -0.78 17.35 1.46
CA ALA A 294 0.52 17.89 1.87
C ALA A 294 1.61 16.81 2.02
N MET A 295 1.22 15.53 2.10
CA MET A 295 2.13 14.39 2.11
C MET A 295 2.54 13.93 0.71
N ALA A 296 1.97 14.51 -0.35
CA ALA A 296 2.36 14.22 -1.73
C ALA A 296 3.76 14.76 -2.04
N THR A 297 4.62 13.93 -2.62
CA THR A 297 5.99 14.30 -2.95
C THR A 297 6.11 14.92 -4.34
N ASP A 298 7.12 15.77 -4.54
CA ASP A 298 7.42 16.33 -5.87
C ASP A 298 8.24 15.32 -6.68
N PRO A 299 7.68 14.73 -7.76
CA PRO A 299 8.41 13.76 -8.57
C PRO A 299 9.65 14.34 -9.27
N SER A 300 9.76 15.67 -9.38
CA SER A 300 10.94 16.33 -9.95
C SER A 300 12.16 16.30 -9.01
N LYS A 301 11.96 15.95 -7.74
CA LYS A 301 13.01 15.81 -6.71
C LYS A 301 13.60 14.40 -6.62
N GLY A 302 13.09 13.45 -7.41
CA GLY A 302 13.52 12.05 -7.38
C GLY A 302 12.63 11.23 -6.46
N TRP A 303 13.23 10.38 -5.64
CA TRP A 303 12.53 9.50 -4.69
C TRP A 303 11.60 10.29 -3.75
N PRO A 304 10.38 9.80 -3.43
CA PRO A 304 9.72 8.56 -3.87
C PRO A 304 8.85 8.77 -5.12
N PHE A 305 9.33 9.56 -6.08
CA PHE A 305 8.80 9.64 -7.44
C PHE A 305 7.34 10.10 -7.55
N GLY A 306 6.89 10.97 -6.65
CA GLY A 306 5.52 11.50 -6.66
C GLY A 306 4.53 10.70 -5.82
N ALA A 307 5.00 9.72 -5.03
CA ALA A 307 4.18 9.02 -4.06
C ALA A 307 3.59 9.98 -3.02
N VAL A 308 2.44 9.62 -2.46
CA VAL A 308 1.96 10.19 -1.19
C VAL A 308 2.63 9.43 -0.05
N LEU A 309 3.36 10.15 0.81
CA LEU A 309 4.01 9.54 1.98
C LEU A 309 2.95 9.07 2.99
N PRO A 310 3.05 7.83 3.51
CA PRO A 310 2.00 7.26 4.36
C PRO A 310 1.88 7.93 5.73
N TRP A 311 2.96 8.49 6.27
CA TRP A 311 2.96 8.99 7.65
C TRP A 311 4.01 10.07 7.89
N THR A 312 3.84 10.86 8.94
CA THR A 312 4.79 11.93 9.29
C THR A 312 5.99 11.44 10.10
N GLY A 313 5.96 10.18 10.56
CA GLY A 313 6.98 9.58 11.40
C GLY A 313 8.31 9.31 10.69
N SER A 314 8.30 9.25 9.35
CA SER A 314 9.52 9.13 8.57
C SER A 314 9.36 9.66 7.15
N LEU A 315 10.40 10.35 6.66
CA LEU A 315 10.47 10.86 5.29
C LEU A 315 11.11 9.86 4.33
N GLY A 316 11.94 8.95 4.83
CA GLY A 316 12.65 7.91 4.06
C GLY A 316 11.87 6.60 3.88
N PHE A 317 10.61 6.56 4.33
CA PHE A 317 9.81 5.35 4.36
C PHE A 317 8.46 5.52 3.67
N TRP A 318 8.25 4.77 2.60
CA TRP A 318 6.92 4.53 2.03
C TRP A 318 6.50 3.09 2.31
N HIS A 319 5.23 2.86 2.63
CA HIS A 319 4.67 1.53 2.89
C HIS A 319 3.23 1.40 2.39
N ALA A 320 2.83 0.16 2.13
CA ALA A 320 1.63 -0.12 1.36
C ALA A 320 0.33 0.03 2.15
N TRP A 321 0.36 0.07 3.49
CA TRP A 321 -0.80 0.51 4.28
C TRP A 321 -1.25 1.95 3.97
N GLY A 322 -0.36 2.79 3.42
CA GLY A 322 -0.72 4.11 2.89
C GLY A 322 -1.29 4.11 1.47
N ALA A 323 -1.45 2.94 0.85
CA ALA A 323 -1.77 2.85 -0.58
C ALA A 323 -3.19 3.31 -0.94
N ALA A 324 -4.07 3.55 0.04
CA ALA A 324 -5.38 4.16 -0.18
C ALA A 324 -5.32 5.68 -0.46
N ALA A 325 -4.22 6.36 -0.12
CA ALA A 325 -4.12 7.82 -0.23
C ALA A 325 -4.38 8.38 -1.65
N PRO A 326 -3.85 7.80 -2.74
CA PRO A 326 -4.17 8.25 -4.09
C PRO A 326 -5.67 8.10 -4.44
N GLU A 327 -6.31 7.00 -4.02
CA GLU A 327 -7.75 6.81 -4.22
C GLU A 327 -8.56 7.87 -3.45
N ALA A 328 -8.21 8.08 -2.17
CA ALA A 328 -8.87 9.05 -1.31
C ALA A 328 -8.74 10.49 -1.84
N LEU A 329 -7.54 10.88 -2.32
CA LEU A 329 -7.30 12.19 -2.93
C LEU A 329 -8.04 12.37 -4.25
N ALA A 330 -8.11 11.33 -5.09
CA ALA A 330 -8.87 11.39 -6.33
C ALA A 330 -10.38 11.55 -6.06
N ARG A 331 -10.95 10.72 -5.18
CA ARG A 331 -12.38 10.76 -4.83
C ARG A 331 -12.74 12.06 -4.09
N GLY A 332 -12.04 12.36 -2.99
CA GLY A 332 -12.27 13.59 -2.22
C GLY A 332 -12.01 14.85 -3.06
N GLY A 333 -11.01 14.80 -3.95
CA GLY A 333 -10.69 15.87 -4.88
C GLY A 333 -11.80 16.11 -5.90
N ALA A 334 -12.42 15.05 -6.42
CA ALA A 334 -13.59 15.17 -7.30
C ALA A 334 -14.80 15.77 -6.56
N VAL A 335 -15.12 15.24 -5.37
CA VAL A 335 -16.26 15.68 -4.54
C VAL A 335 -16.13 17.15 -4.15
N LEU A 336 -14.96 17.58 -3.70
CA LEU A 336 -14.70 18.95 -3.26
C LEU A 336 -14.15 19.87 -4.37
N ARG A 337 -13.99 19.36 -5.59
CA ARG A 337 -13.40 20.07 -6.76
C ARG A 337 -11.99 20.60 -6.51
N ARG A 338 -11.16 19.84 -5.80
CA ARG A 338 -9.75 20.15 -5.49
C ARG A 338 -8.80 19.53 -6.52
N ARG A 339 -8.43 20.35 -7.51
CA ARG A 339 -7.53 19.93 -8.61
C ARG A 339 -6.13 19.55 -8.15
N ASP A 340 -5.64 20.21 -7.12
CA ASP A 340 -4.36 19.90 -6.48
C ASP A 340 -4.32 18.49 -5.90
N TRP A 341 -5.42 18.03 -5.30
CA TRP A 341 -5.52 16.65 -4.78
C TRP A 341 -5.59 15.62 -5.90
N THR A 342 -6.38 15.92 -6.94
CA THR A 342 -6.45 15.04 -8.12
C THR A 342 -5.09 14.93 -8.82
N ALA A 343 -4.33 16.03 -8.88
CA ALA A 343 -2.98 16.02 -9.45
C ALA A 343 -2.00 15.18 -8.63
N ALA A 344 -2.10 15.20 -7.29
CA ALA A 344 -1.30 14.32 -6.42
C ALA A 344 -1.62 12.84 -6.65
N ALA A 345 -2.91 12.48 -6.76
CA ALA A 345 -3.33 11.12 -7.09
C ALA A 345 -2.80 10.65 -8.46
N MET A 346 -2.86 11.52 -9.48
CA MET A 346 -2.30 11.25 -10.81
C MET A 346 -0.78 11.08 -10.78
N ALA A 347 -0.06 11.88 -9.98
CA ALA A 347 1.39 11.75 -9.84
C ALA A 347 1.78 10.38 -9.24
N ASP A 348 1.10 9.93 -8.19
CA ASP A 348 1.34 8.61 -7.59
C ASP A 348 1.04 7.49 -8.61
N ALA A 349 -0.11 7.56 -9.28
CA ALA A 349 -0.54 6.56 -10.25
C ALA A 349 0.35 6.51 -11.50
N GLY A 350 0.74 7.65 -12.06
CA GLY A 350 1.45 7.73 -13.33
C GLY A 350 2.97 7.76 -13.22
N ARG A 351 3.53 7.97 -12.02
CA ARG A 351 5.00 8.02 -11.81
C ARG A 351 5.48 7.01 -10.80
N PHE A 352 4.89 6.94 -9.62
CA PHE A 352 5.34 6.02 -8.58
C PHE A 352 4.91 4.57 -8.85
N THR A 353 3.64 4.33 -9.24
CA THR A 353 3.16 2.98 -9.56
C THR A 353 3.99 2.28 -10.64
N PRO A 354 4.40 2.92 -11.75
CA PRO A 354 5.31 2.29 -12.71
C PRO A 354 6.67 1.90 -12.12
N GLN A 355 7.22 2.66 -11.16
CA GLN A 355 8.45 2.28 -10.46
C GLN A 355 8.23 1.05 -9.59
N VAL A 356 7.09 0.98 -8.89
CA VAL A 356 6.69 -0.19 -8.09
C VAL A 356 6.61 -1.44 -8.96
N LEU A 357 5.89 -1.38 -10.08
CA LEU A 357 5.75 -2.51 -11.00
C LEU A 357 7.08 -2.93 -11.63
N ALA A 358 7.94 -1.97 -11.98
CA ALA A 358 9.26 -2.26 -12.54
C ALA A 358 10.28 -2.75 -11.51
N SER A 359 9.97 -2.72 -10.21
CA SER A 359 10.80 -3.28 -9.13
C SER A 359 10.38 -4.71 -8.74
N GLY A 360 9.57 -5.37 -9.56
CA GLY A 360 9.13 -6.75 -9.35
C GLY A 360 7.76 -6.89 -8.67
N GLY A 361 7.09 -5.78 -8.36
CA GLY A 361 5.74 -5.79 -7.82
C GLY A 361 5.52 -4.85 -6.63
N PRO A 362 4.33 -4.91 -6.00
CA PRO A 362 3.92 -4.06 -4.89
C PRO A 362 4.53 -4.51 -3.56
N HIS A 363 5.85 -4.37 -3.42
CA HIS A 363 6.56 -4.56 -2.14
C HIS A 363 5.92 -3.72 -1.04
N ASN A 364 5.70 -4.32 0.14
CA ASN A 364 4.99 -3.67 1.23
C ASN A 364 5.73 -2.45 1.78
N ALA A 365 7.06 -2.42 1.65
CA ALA A 365 7.90 -1.31 2.11
C ALA A 365 8.86 -0.83 1.02
N TRP A 366 9.10 0.48 1.00
CA TRP A 366 10.20 1.15 0.34
C TRP A 366 10.91 1.97 1.42
N ALA A 367 11.97 1.39 2.00
CA ALA A 367 12.58 1.91 3.23
C ALA A 367 14.10 2.11 3.09
N PRO A 368 14.61 2.95 2.18
CA PRO A 368 13.92 3.63 1.06
C PRO A 368 13.92 2.79 -0.23
N ILE A 369 14.64 1.66 -0.23
CA ILE A 369 14.65 0.69 -1.33
C ILE A 369 13.52 -0.34 -1.14
N PRO A 370 13.06 -1.02 -2.20
CA PRO A 370 12.02 -2.04 -2.08
C PRO A 370 12.41 -3.12 -1.07
N ALA A 371 11.53 -3.40 -0.12
CA ALA A 371 11.72 -4.32 0.99
C ALA A 371 10.38 -4.92 1.45
N GLU A 372 10.46 -5.92 2.33
CA GLU A 372 9.32 -6.67 2.87
C GLU A 372 8.53 -7.45 1.80
N ALA A 373 7.64 -8.33 2.25
CA ALA A 373 6.80 -9.14 1.38
C ALA A 373 5.85 -8.26 0.53
N GLN A 374 5.36 -8.79 -0.58
CA GLN A 374 4.26 -8.21 -1.35
C GLN A 374 2.96 -8.76 -0.79
N ILE A 375 1.99 -7.89 -0.46
CA ILE A 375 0.72 -8.29 0.14
C ILE A 375 -0.48 -7.79 -0.67
N ALA A 376 -1.62 -8.48 -0.55
CA ALA A 376 -2.85 -8.13 -1.25
C ALA A 376 -3.32 -6.71 -0.95
N TYR A 377 -3.09 -6.21 0.28
CA TYR A 377 -3.39 -4.83 0.66
C TYR A 377 -2.71 -3.83 -0.29
N GLY A 378 -1.39 -3.95 -0.44
CA GLY A 378 -0.59 -3.07 -1.27
C GLY A 378 -0.93 -3.19 -2.75
N ALA A 379 -1.12 -4.41 -3.25
CA ALA A 379 -1.54 -4.67 -4.62
C ALA A 379 -2.90 -4.01 -4.92
N HIS A 380 -3.89 -4.19 -4.05
CA HIS A 380 -5.20 -3.54 -4.16
C HIS A 380 -5.07 -2.01 -4.22
N GLY A 381 -4.30 -1.39 -3.32
CA GLY A 381 -4.15 0.06 -3.29
C GLY A 381 -3.55 0.65 -4.58
N ARG A 382 -2.62 -0.05 -5.23
CA ARG A 382 -2.09 0.36 -6.56
C ARG A 382 -3.18 0.31 -7.64
N VAL A 383 -4.02 -0.73 -7.63
CA VAL A 383 -5.17 -0.85 -8.56
C VAL A 383 -6.18 0.26 -8.31
N ALA A 384 -6.60 0.45 -7.06
CA ALA A 384 -7.61 1.42 -6.68
C ALA A 384 -7.18 2.86 -6.97
N GLY A 385 -5.95 3.22 -6.62
CA GLY A 385 -5.37 4.53 -6.93
C GLY A 385 -5.33 4.82 -8.43
N ALA A 386 -4.89 3.87 -9.24
CA ALA A 386 -4.82 4.04 -10.70
C ALA A 386 -6.21 4.09 -11.36
N VAL A 387 -7.20 3.31 -10.88
CA VAL A 387 -8.59 3.41 -11.34
C VAL A 387 -9.17 4.78 -11.02
N ALA A 388 -8.98 5.26 -9.78
CA ALA A 388 -9.55 6.52 -9.30
C ALA A 388 -8.90 7.76 -9.94
N ALA A 389 -7.59 7.73 -10.20
CA ALA A 389 -6.88 8.81 -10.90
C ALA A 389 -7.44 9.05 -12.31
N GLY A 390 -7.99 8.02 -12.95
CA GLY A 390 -8.66 8.11 -14.24
C GLY A 390 -7.72 8.36 -15.42
N GLY A 391 -8.25 8.36 -16.65
CA GLY A 391 -7.44 8.48 -17.88
C GLY A 391 -7.00 7.13 -18.44
N GLU A 392 -6.80 7.08 -19.77
CA GLU A 392 -6.55 5.83 -20.50
C GLU A 392 -5.30 5.09 -19.98
N GLY A 393 -4.18 5.79 -19.82
CA GLY A 393 -2.93 5.20 -19.37
C GLY A 393 -3.00 4.60 -17.96
N HIS A 394 -3.66 5.29 -17.03
CA HIS A 394 -3.81 4.79 -15.66
C HIS A 394 -4.69 3.55 -15.58
N ARG A 395 -5.72 3.41 -16.43
CA ARG A 395 -6.52 2.17 -16.51
C ARG A 395 -5.67 0.98 -16.98
N VAL A 396 -4.76 1.20 -17.92
CA VAL A 396 -3.83 0.14 -18.34
C VAL A 396 -2.85 -0.20 -17.21
N LEU A 397 -2.33 0.80 -16.47
CA LEU A 397 -1.51 0.55 -15.29
C LEU A 397 -2.25 -0.22 -14.19
N ALA A 398 -3.54 0.09 -13.96
CA ALA A 398 -4.39 -0.67 -13.03
C ALA A 398 -4.50 -2.14 -13.45
N GLY A 399 -4.62 -2.42 -14.75
CA GLY A 399 -4.67 -3.80 -15.26
C GLY A 399 -3.35 -4.55 -15.09
N LEU A 400 -2.21 -3.87 -15.28
CA LEU A 400 -0.89 -4.44 -15.00
C LEU A 400 -0.68 -4.70 -13.51
N ALA A 401 -1.06 -3.75 -12.64
CA ALA A 401 -0.99 -3.89 -11.19
C ALA A 401 -1.89 -5.04 -10.69
N ALA A 402 -3.11 -5.14 -11.21
CA ALA A 402 -4.03 -6.24 -10.89
C ALA A 402 -3.52 -7.61 -11.39
N GLY A 403 -2.60 -7.63 -12.36
CA GLY A 403 -1.92 -8.84 -12.80
C GLY A 403 -1.21 -9.59 -11.67
N TRP A 404 -0.83 -8.89 -10.58
CA TRP A 404 -0.21 -9.50 -9.40
C TRP A 404 -1.05 -10.67 -8.84
N PHE A 405 -2.37 -10.49 -8.78
CA PHE A 405 -3.33 -11.51 -8.33
C PHE A 405 -3.34 -12.76 -9.21
N PHE A 406 -3.00 -12.62 -10.49
CA PHE A 406 -3.01 -13.67 -11.51
C PHE A 406 -1.62 -14.21 -11.86
N GLY A 407 -0.60 -13.91 -11.02
CA GLY A 407 0.75 -14.48 -11.16
C GLY A 407 1.81 -13.50 -11.67
N ALA A 408 1.48 -12.23 -11.88
CA ALA A 408 2.48 -11.18 -12.17
C ALA A 408 3.24 -10.73 -10.90
N ASN A 409 3.81 -11.68 -10.19
CA ASN A 409 4.56 -11.49 -8.96
C ASN A 409 5.89 -12.26 -9.05
N THR A 410 6.78 -12.05 -8.09
CA THR A 410 8.13 -12.66 -8.08
C THR A 410 8.09 -14.19 -7.96
N ALA A 411 7.00 -14.77 -7.48
CA ALA A 411 6.81 -16.21 -7.44
C ALA A 411 6.30 -16.80 -8.77
N GLY A 412 5.70 -15.99 -9.64
CA GLY A 412 5.03 -16.47 -10.86
C GLY A 412 3.78 -17.31 -10.58
N ILE A 413 3.19 -17.19 -9.39
CA ILE A 413 2.06 -18.02 -8.92
C ILE A 413 0.84 -17.12 -8.71
N PRO A 414 -0.34 -17.45 -9.28
CA PRO A 414 -1.58 -16.77 -8.94
C PRO A 414 -1.86 -16.83 -7.44
N VAL A 415 -2.14 -15.68 -6.85
CA VAL A 415 -2.45 -15.52 -5.42
C VAL A 415 -3.94 -15.29 -5.18
N TYR A 416 -4.73 -15.20 -6.24
CA TYR A 416 -6.19 -15.16 -6.19
C TYR A 416 -6.79 -16.34 -6.97
N ASP A 417 -7.77 -17.02 -6.39
CA ASP A 417 -8.58 -18.04 -7.06
C ASP A 417 -10.01 -17.53 -7.33
N PRO A 418 -10.39 -17.24 -8.58
CA PRO A 418 -11.74 -16.82 -8.94
C PRO A 418 -12.84 -17.86 -8.64
N ALA A 419 -12.48 -19.14 -8.53
CA ALA A 419 -13.47 -20.20 -8.29
C ALA A 419 -13.93 -20.25 -6.83
N THR A 420 -13.11 -19.79 -5.88
CA THR A 420 -13.35 -19.87 -4.44
C THR A 420 -13.36 -18.52 -3.73
N GLY A 421 -12.73 -17.50 -4.32
CA GLY A 421 -12.50 -16.21 -3.66
C GLY A 421 -11.31 -16.20 -2.70
N VAL A 422 -10.60 -17.32 -2.55
CA VAL A 422 -9.38 -17.43 -1.75
C VAL A 422 -8.33 -16.45 -2.29
N THR A 423 -7.72 -15.71 -1.37
CA THR A 423 -6.59 -14.82 -1.66
C THR A 423 -5.45 -15.11 -0.71
N PHE A 424 -4.30 -15.49 -1.24
CA PHE A 424 -3.10 -15.75 -0.44
C PHE A 424 -2.56 -14.47 0.21
N ASP A 425 -2.04 -14.58 1.43
CA ASP A 425 -1.58 -13.46 2.25
C ASP A 425 -0.48 -12.64 1.58
N GLY A 426 0.43 -13.29 0.85
CA GLY A 426 1.46 -12.55 0.13
C GLY A 426 2.56 -13.40 -0.49
N VAL A 427 3.53 -12.69 -1.07
CA VAL A 427 4.74 -13.23 -1.68
C VAL A 427 5.95 -12.63 -0.98
N GLU A 428 6.74 -13.47 -0.34
CA GLU A 428 7.95 -13.09 0.39
C GLU A 428 9.03 -12.54 -0.54
N THR A 429 10.01 -11.84 0.04
CA THR A 429 11.14 -11.26 -0.71
C THR A 429 12.01 -12.31 -1.41
N ASP A 430 12.01 -13.55 -0.92
CA ASP A 430 12.69 -14.70 -1.52
C ASP A 430 11.85 -15.44 -2.58
N GLY A 431 10.63 -14.97 -2.86
CA GLY A 431 9.70 -15.55 -3.83
C GLY A 431 8.82 -16.68 -3.27
N ARG A 432 8.90 -17.02 -1.99
CA ARG A 432 7.97 -17.97 -1.36
C ARG A 432 6.57 -17.35 -1.25
N VAL A 433 5.53 -18.15 -1.52
CA VAL A 433 4.14 -17.73 -1.33
C VAL A 433 3.65 -18.12 0.06
N ASN A 434 3.13 -17.16 0.83
CA ASN A 434 2.35 -17.44 2.03
C ASN A 434 0.91 -17.78 1.61
N ARG A 435 0.52 -19.05 1.75
CA ARG A 435 -0.77 -19.59 1.27
C ARG A 435 -1.91 -19.48 2.28
N ASN A 436 -1.65 -18.93 3.47
CA ASN A 436 -2.71 -18.53 4.39
C ASN A 436 -3.63 -17.51 3.70
N SER A 437 -4.89 -17.44 4.15
CA SER A 437 -5.91 -16.63 3.50
C SER A 437 -6.89 -16.07 4.53
N GLY A 438 -6.36 -15.20 5.40
CA GLY A 438 -7.14 -14.51 6.41
C GLY A 438 -8.10 -13.45 5.84
N ALA A 439 -8.77 -12.71 6.72
CA ALA A 439 -9.72 -11.70 6.31
C ALA A 439 -9.06 -10.58 5.50
N GLU A 440 -7.93 -10.02 5.94
CA GLU A 440 -7.27 -8.92 5.22
C GLU A 440 -6.96 -9.24 3.76
N SER A 441 -6.29 -10.37 3.50
CA SER A 441 -5.89 -10.76 2.15
C SER A 441 -7.11 -11.03 1.27
N THR A 442 -8.09 -11.77 1.80
CA THR A 442 -9.37 -12.05 1.14
C THR A 442 -10.12 -10.77 0.79
N ILE A 443 -10.26 -9.85 1.74
CA ILE A 443 -10.96 -8.57 1.56
C ILE A 443 -10.30 -7.75 0.46
N HIS A 444 -8.97 -7.56 0.51
CA HIS A 444 -8.28 -6.74 -0.48
C HIS A 444 -8.22 -7.41 -1.87
N GLY A 445 -8.18 -8.74 -1.93
CA GLY A 445 -8.41 -9.48 -3.18
C GLY A 445 -9.80 -9.20 -3.77
N LEU A 446 -10.85 -9.28 -2.95
CA LEU A 446 -12.23 -9.02 -3.39
C LEU A 446 -12.46 -7.56 -3.79
N LEU A 447 -11.91 -6.59 -3.06
CA LEU A 447 -12.00 -5.18 -3.44
C LEU A 447 -11.33 -4.92 -4.80
N ALA A 448 -10.19 -5.57 -5.08
CA ALA A 448 -9.56 -5.52 -6.40
C ALA A 448 -10.45 -6.18 -7.47
N MET A 449 -11.04 -7.35 -7.20
CA MET A 449 -11.93 -8.01 -8.16
C MET A 449 -13.22 -7.22 -8.45
N GLN A 450 -13.77 -6.51 -7.46
CA GLN A 450 -14.89 -5.59 -7.67
C GLN A 450 -14.53 -4.44 -8.59
N LEU A 451 -13.32 -3.88 -8.47
CA LEU A 451 -12.82 -2.88 -9.41
C LEU A 451 -12.67 -3.46 -10.81
N LEU A 452 -12.21 -4.70 -10.96
CA LEU A 452 -12.10 -5.35 -12.26
C LEU A 452 -13.47 -5.64 -12.88
N ASP A 453 -14.42 -6.17 -12.11
CA ASP A 453 -15.80 -6.43 -12.57
C ASP A 453 -16.49 -5.16 -13.07
N ALA A 454 -16.24 -4.02 -12.41
CA ALA A 454 -16.75 -2.71 -12.82
C ALA A 454 -16.01 -2.13 -14.04
N ASN A 455 -14.86 -2.67 -14.44
CA ASN A 455 -13.97 -2.11 -15.46
C ASN A 455 -13.44 -3.18 -16.42
N ARG A 456 -14.24 -3.50 -17.45
CA ARG A 456 -13.99 -4.59 -18.42
C ARG A 456 -12.59 -4.55 -19.06
N ASP A 457 -12.14 -3.39 -19.53
CA ASP A 457 -10.83 -3.20 -20.16
C ASP A 457 -9.66 -3.53 -19.20
N ILE A 458 -9.82 -3.17 -17.93
CA ILE A 458 -8.84 -3.45 -16.87
C ILE A 458 -8.83 -4.96 -16.57
N ALA A 459 -10.02 -5.56 -16.39
CA ALA A 459 -10.16 -7.01 -16.16
C ALA A 459 -9.58 -7.84 -17.30
N GLU A 460 -9.85 -7.47 -18.56
CA GLU A 460 -9.30 -8.15 -19.74
C GLU A 460 -7.78 -8.14 -19.79
N LEU A 461 -7.13 -7.06 -19.37
CA LEU A 461 -5.67 -7.04 -19.26
C LEU A 461 -5.19 -7.91 -18.09
N ALA A 462 -5.70 -7.67 -16.88
CA ALA A 462 -5.23 -8.33 -15.67
C ALA A 462 -5.30 -9.86 -15.79
N THR A 463 -6.45 -10.39 -16.20
CA THR A 463 -6.70 -11.83 -16.36
C THR A 463 -6.03 -12.46 -17.58
N SER A 464 -5.53 -11.64 -18.51
CA SER A 464 -4.72 -12.16 -19.62
C SER A 464 -3.30 -12.47 -19.19
N ILE A 465 -2.82 -11.87 -18.09
CA ILE A 465 -1.44 -12.04 -17.62
C ILE A 465 -1.27 -13.42 -17.00
N THR A 466 -0.18 -14.08 -17.37
CA THR A 466 0.18 -15.42 -16.90
C THR A 466 1.49 -15.44 -16.11
N GLY A 467 2.17 -14.29 -15.99
CA GLY A 467 3.42 -14.19 -15.25
C GLY A 467 4.22 -12.94 -15.55
N LEU A 468 5.07 -12.55 -14.59
CA LEU A 468 6.09 -11.51 -14.75
C LEU A 468 7.38 -12.14 -15.28
N THR A 469 7.73 -11.87 -16.53
CA THR A 469 8.86 -12.52 -17.23
C THR A 469 10.20 -11.87 -16.90
N SER A 470 10.24 -10.54 -16.83
CA SER A 470 11.43 -9.78 -16.46
C SER A 470 11.05 -8.39 -16.01
N PHE A 471 11.89 -7.78 -15.17
CA PHE A 471 11.75 -6.39 -14.78
C PHE A 471 13.13 -5.74 -14.60
N SER A 472 13.18 -4.42 -14.69
CA SER A 472 14.38 -3.62 -14.50
C SER A 472 14.00 -2.31 -13.81
N GLY A 473 14.11 -2.29 -12.49
CA GLY A 473 13.78 -1.16 -11.61
C GLY A 473 15.02 -0.58 -10.93
N LEU A 474 14.86 -0.07 -9.71
CA LEU A 474 15.98 0.46 -8.94
C LEU A 474 17.05 -0.59 -8.69
N ARG A 475 18.30 -0.14 -8.72
CA ARG A 475 19.48 -0.92 -8.31
C ARG A 475 20.22 -0.20 -7.21
N VAL A 476 20.86 -0.99 -6.36
CA VAL A 476 21.63 -0.47 -5.22
C VAL A 476 23.06 -0.98 -5.35
N LEU A 477 24.02 -0.08 -5.14
CA LEU A 477 25.41 -0.41 -4.93
C LEU A 477 25.78 -0.04 -3.50
N GLU A 478 26.05 -1.05 -2.68
CA GLU A 478 26.36 -0.88 -1.26
C GLU A 478 27.71 -0.19 -1.06
N ALA A 479 27.77 0.78 -0.15
CA ALA A 479 29.01 1.53 0.09
C ALA A 479 30.10 0.63 0.70
N GLU A 480 29.73 -0.33 1.53
CA GLU A 480 30.66 -1.27 2.19
C GLU A 480 31.24 -2.31 1.22
N ALA A 481 30.57 -2.57 0.09
CA ALA A 481 31.06 -3.44 -0.97
C ALA A 481 31.93 -2.70 -2.01
N ALA A 482 31.90 -1.36 -1.99
CA ALA A 482 32.59 -0.52 -2.96
C ALA A 482 34.10 -0.35 -2.66
N ARG A 483 34.83 0.22 -3.63
CA ARG A 483 36.23 0.61 -3.41
C ARG A 483 36.27 1.81 -2.48
N ARG A 484 37.19 1.80 -1.53
CA ARG A 484 37.22 2.78 -0.44
C ARG A 484 38.64 3.26 -0.19
N SER A 485 38.78 4.51 0.24
CA SER A 485 40.04 5.01 0.76
C SER A 485 40.39 4.35 2.10
N PRO A 486 41.68 4.33 2.51
CA PRO A 486 42.12 3.64 3.72
C PRO A 486 41.46 4.10 5.02
N GLY A 487 40.97 5.33 5.11
CA GLY A 487 40.31 5.89 6.30
C GLY A 487 38.78 5.77 6.29
N ALA A 488 38.18 5.11 5.31
CA ALA A 488 36.75 4.82 5.28
C ALA A 488 36.43 3.61 6.18
N VAL A 489 35.46 3.76 7.08
CA VAL A 489 35.12 2.75 8.10
C VAL A 489 33.72 2.21 7.87
N VAL A 490 33.55 0.89 7.85
CA VAL A 490 32.21 0.27 7.83
C VAL A 490 31.67 0.21 9.26
N GLU A 491 30.45 0.67 9.45
CA GLU A 491 29.74 0.60 10.72
C GLU A 491 28.43 -0.16 10.55
N THR A 492 28.21 -1.15 11.42
CA THR A 492 26.99 -1.95 11.48
C THR A 492 26.27 -1.65 12.79
N PRO A 493 25.08 -1.03 12.77
CA PRO A 493 24.36 -0.73 14.01
C PRO A 493 23.95 -2.00 14.76
N SER A 494 24.16 -2.01 16.09
CA SER A 494 23.84 -3.17 16.93
C SER A 494 22.34 -3.49 17.03
N ASN A 495 21.48 -2.50 16.73
CA ASN A 495 20.03 -2.60 16.85
C ASN A 495 19.35 -3.03 15.53
N GLY A 496 20.14 -3.41 14.52
CA GLY A 496 19.67 -3.79 13.18
C GLY A 496 19.68 -2.65 12.17
N ALA A 497 19.22 -2.95 10.95
CA ALA A 497 19.26 -2.03 9.82
C ALA A 497 18.31 -0.82 9.96
N TRP A 498 17.22 -0.96 10.71
CA TRP A 498 16.25 0.11 10.91
C TRP A 498 16.80 1.19 11.85
N ILE A 499 16.86 2.43 11.36
CA ILE A 499 17.38 3.58 12.11
C ILE A 499 16.28 4.57 12.53
N GLY A 500 15.00 4.19 12.45
CA GLY A 500 13.85 5.06 12.70
C GLY A 500 13.32 5.78 11.46
N GLU A 501 14.20 6.06 10.49
CA GLU A 501 13.86 6.75 9.24
C GLU A 501 13.80 5.87 7.99
N GLY A 502 14.27 4.64 8.10
CA GLY A 502 14.52 3.76 6.97
C GLY A 502 15.43 2.62 7.39
N ASN A 503 15.56 1.62 6.52
CA ASN A 503 16.56 0.57 6.66
C ASN A 503 17.83 1.00 5.92
N LEU A 504 18.97 0.88 6.59
CA LEU A 504 20.27 0.89 5.93
C LEU A 504 20.34 -0.28 4.95
N SER A 505 20.74 0.00 3.71
CA SER A 505 20.94 -1.05 2.72
C SER A 505 22.10 -1.95 3.14
N GLY A 506 21.96 -3.27 2.94
CA GLY A 506 22.91 -4.25 3.46
C GLY A 506 23.02 -4.31 5.01
N GLY A 507 22.31 -3.45 5.75
CA GLY A 507 22.35 -3.34 7.21
C GLY A 507 23.56 -2.61 7.77
N SER A 508 24.38 -1.98 6.94
CA SER A 508 25.60 -1.24 7.35
C SER A 508 25.74 0.05 6.55
N TYR A 509 26.61 0.95 7.02
CA TYR A 509 27.00 2.13 6.24
C TYR A 509 28.51 2.35 6.32
N VAL A 510 29.05 3.18 5.43
CA VAL A 510 30.44 3.62 5.45
C VAL A 510 30.53 5.04 6.00
N ARG A 511 31.24 5.20 7.12
CA ARG A 511 31.62 6.49 7.67
C ARG A 511 32.86 7.04 6.97
N LEU A 512 32.78 8.27 6.50
CA LEU A 512 33.82 8.97 5.77
C LEU A 512 34.21 10.26 6.48
N ALA A 513 35.41 10.27 7.07
CA ALA A 513 36.04 11.50 7.54
C ALA A 513 36.36 12.43 6.36
N ARG A 514 36.57 13.72 6.64
CA ARG A 514 36.85 14.73 5.62
C ARG A 514 38.05 14.31 4.74
N GLY A 515 37.82 14.24 3.43
CA GLY A 515 38.81 13.84 2.43
C GLY A 515 38.78 12.35 2.07
N GLU A 516 38.17 11.50 2.90
CA GLU A 516 37.96 10.09 2.59
C GLU A 516 36.86 9.91 1.53
N TRP A 517 36.91 8.81 0.79
CA TRP A 517 36.04 8.57 -0.35
C TRP A 517 35.65 7.10 -0.54
N VAL A 518 34.52 6.93 -1.24
CA VAL A 518 34.03 5.65 -1.79
C VAL A 518 33.88 5.79 -3.30
N GLU A 519 34.25 4.75 -4.05
CA GLU A 519 34.11 4.65 -5.49
C GLU A 519 33.27 3.45 -5.91
N PHE A 520 32.25 3.73 -6.70
CA PHE A 520 31.35 2.76 -7.30
C PHE A 520 31.68 2.62 -8.79
N ASP A 521 31.67 1.39 -9.28
CA ASP A 521 31.63 1.14 -10.73
C ASP A 521 30.18 1.08 -11.18
N VAL A 522 29.79 2.02 -12.03
CA VAL A 522 28.45 2.13 -12.59
C VAL A 522 28.50 1.74 -14.05
N THR A 523 27.69 0.75 -14.41
CA THR A 523 27.65 0.17 -15.76
C THR A 523 26.35 0.49 -16.50
N GLU A 524 25.40 1.08 -15.79
CA GLU A 524 24.05 1.42 -16.22
C GLU A 524 24.06 2.68 -17.09
N ALA A 525 24.16 2.47 -18.40
CA ALA A 525 24.12 3.51 -19.41
C ALA A 525 22.96 4.50 -19.18
N GLY A 526 23.28 5.78 -19.03
CA GLY A 526 22.28 6.84 -18.89
C GLY A 526 21.45 6.81 -17.61
N GLY A 527 21.80 5.99 -16.61
CA GLY A 527 21.10 5.90 -15.33
C GLY A 527 21.01 7.23 -14.57
N ILE A 528 19.99 7.34 -13.73
CA ILE A 528 19.73 8.49 -12.86
C ILE A 528 20.21 8.12 -11.46
N LEU A 529 21.17 8.89 -10.94
CA LEU A 529 21.85 8.58 -9.68
C LEU A 529 21.19 9.27 -8.50
N HIS A 530 21.03 8.53 -7.41
CA HIS A 530 20.60 9.03 -6.11
C HIS A 530 21.63 8.60 -5.05
N GLY A 531 22.23 9.57 -4.37
CA GLY A 531 23.12 9.29 -3.23
C GLY A 531 22.29 8.99 -2.00
N LEU A 532 22.53 7.84 -1.37
CA LEU A 532 21.87 7.48 -0.13
C LEU A 532 22.82 7.72 1.04
N VAL A 533 22.63 8.86 1.70
CA VAL A 533 23.42 9.32 2.84
C VAL A 533 22.49 9.37 4.03
N TRP A 534 22.87 8.73 5.13
CA TRP A 534 22.20 8.93 6.41
C TRP A 534 22.55 10.32 6.93
N ARG A 535 21.67 11.27 6.64
CA ARG A 535 21.88 12.67 6.99
C ARG A 535 21.69 12.85 8.49
N GLN A 536 22.63 13.55 9.11
CA GLN A 536 22.59 13.87 10.53
C GLN A 536 21.73 15.12 10.81
N ALA A 537 21.17 15.22 12.02
CA ALA A 537 20.43 16.41 12.45
C ALA A 537 21.34 17.65 12.47
N ALA A 538 22.49 17.54 13.14
CA ALA A 538 23.53 18.55 13.14
C ALA A 538 24.22 18.67 11.78
N ASP A 539 24.85 19.82 11.51
CA ASP A 539 25.71 19.97 10.34
C ASP A 539 26.85 18.95 10.38
N ALA A 540 27.05 18.25 9.27
CA ALA A 540 28.08 17.24 9.07
C ALA A 540 28.83 17.44 7.75
N GLY A 541 28.69 18.62 7.14
CA GLY A 541 29.26 18.95 5.84
C GLY A 541 28.51 18.30 4.68
N ASP A 542 29.23 18.12 3.57
CA ASP A 542 28.68 17.64 2.30
C ASP A 542 29.36 16.34 1.84
N ALA A 543 28.60 15.52 1.14
CA ALA A 543 29.12 14.51 0.22
C ALA A 543 29.29 15.13 -1.18
N VAL A 544 30.52 15.11 -1.70
CA VAL A 544 30.81 15.53 -3.08
C VAL A 544 30.78 14.32 -3.97
N TRP A 545 29.91 14.35 -4.96
CA TRP A 545 29.80 13.29 -5.96
C TRP A 545 30.50 13.72 -7.23
N GLU A 546 31.38 12.88 -7.75
CA GLU A 546 32.13 13.11 -8.98
C GLU A 546 32.00 11.88 -9.89
N VAL A 547 31.64 12.10 -11.14
CA VAL A 547 31.53 11.03 -12.14
C VAL A 547 32.71 11.11 -13.10
N PHE A 548 33.40 9.99 -13.28
CA PHE A 548 34.59 9.87 -14.10
C PHE A 548 34.39 8.88 -15.25
N ARG A 549 34.79 9.30 -16.45
CA ARG A 549 35.01 8.41 -17.59
C ARG A 549 36.51 8.22 -17.75
N GLY A 550 37.02 7.08 -17.27
CA GLY A 550 38.46 6.89 -17.10
C GLY A 550 39.03 7.94 -16.14
N ARG A 551 40.00 8.73 -16.59
CA ARG A 551 40.58 9.83 -15.78
C ARG A 551 39.87 11.17 -15.93
N ARG A 552 38.93 11.29 -16.87
CA ARG A 552 38.24 12.55 -17.16
C ARG A 552 37.00 12.66 -16.28
N LYS A 553 36.92 13.71 -15.47
CA LYS A 553 35.68 14.08 -14.78
C LYS A 553 34.64 14.54 -15.80
N VAL A 554 33.46 13.93 -15.76
CA VAL A 554 32.30 14.24 -16.60
C VAL A 554 31.50 15.37 -15.96
N TRP A 555 31.13 15.21 -14.69
CA TRP A 555 30.43 16.22 -13.89
C TRP A 555 30.63 15.98 -12.40
N SER A 556 30.20 16.95 -11.58
CA SER A 556 30.21 16.85 -10.12
C SER A 556 29.02 17.58 -9.52
N THR A 557 28.54 17.09 -8.38
CA THR A 557 27.50 17.71 -7.56
C THR A 557 27.84 17.57 -6.08
N LYS A 558 27.01 18.14 -5.22
CA LYS A 558 27.10 17.97 -3.76
C LYS A 558 25.72 17.69 -3.18
N THR A 559 25.70 16.85 -2.16
CA THR A 559 24.51 16.61 -1.32
C THR A 559 24.86 16.83 0.14
N PRO A 560 23.96 17.43 0.94
CA PRO A 560 24.18 17.58 2.37
C PRO A 560 24.32 16.20 3.04
N ALA A 561 25.23 16.11 4.00
CA ALA A 561 25.40 14.96 4.88
C ALA A 561 24.91 15.21 6.31
N GLY A 562 24.57 16.46 6.63
CA GLY A 562 23.95 16.85 7.88
C GLY A 562 22.94 17.96 7.69
N GLY A 563 22.64 18.66 8.79
CA GLY A 563 21.76 19.83 8.80
C GLY A 563 20.31 19.48 8.43
N ALA A 564 19.84 18.28 8.80
CA ALA A 564 18.40 17.98 8.72
C ALA A 564 17.60 18.92 9.64
N GLY A 565 18.19 19.35 10.76
CA GLY A 565 17.52 20.14 11.78
C GLY A 565 16.79 19.26 12.78
N ASP A 566 15.85 19.84 13.52
CA ASP A 566 15.09 19.11 14.53
C ASP A 566 14.15 18.08 13.89
N ARG A 567 14.08 16.88 14.47
CA ARG A 567 13.22 15.77 14.01
C ARG A 567 11.73 16.14 13.96
N GLY A 568 11.27 17.02 14.84
CA GLY A 568 9.86 17.45 14.86
C GLY A 568 8.92 16.26 15.10
N LEU A 569 8.16 15.86 14.08
CA LEU A 569 7.22 14.72 14.11
C LEU A 569 7.85 13.37 13.74
N THR A 570 9.08 13.35 13.23
CA THR A 570 9.73 12.09 12.85
C THR A 570 10.20 11.31 14.08
N GLU A 571 10.30 9.98 13.92
CA GLU A 571 10.65 9.08 15.03
C GLU A 571 12.14 9.18 15.43
N ALA A 572 13.02 9.55 14.50
CA ALA A 572 14.46 9.59 14.72
C ALA A 572 15.12 10.88 14.22
N ASP A 573 16.28 11.20 14.80
CA ASP A 573 17.07 12.35 14.37
C ASP A 573 17.73 12.08 13.02
N GLY A 574 17.59 13.02 12.09
CA GLY A 574 18.19 12.93 10.76
C GLY A 574 17.24 12.31 9.74
N MET A 575 17.77 11.91 8.57
CA MET A 575 16.95 11.31 7.52
C MET A 575 17.73 10.34 6.64
N LEU A 576 17.02 9.36 6.07
CA LEU A 576 17.54 8.42 5.09
C LEU A 576 16.70 8.47 3.81
N VAL A 577 16.84 9.57 3.07
CA VAL A 577 16.12 9.83 1.83
C VAL A 577 17.10 9.81 0.65
N PRO A 578 16.88 9.02 -0.41
CA PRO A 578 17.72 9.05 -1.61
C PRO A 578 17.76 10.45 -2.24
N GLN A 579 18.95 11.03 -2.36
CA GLN A 579 19.14 12.40 -2.85
C GLN A 579 19.53 12.38 -4.33
N LEU A 580 18.66 12.94 -5.20
CA LEU A 580 18.94 13.05 -6.63
C LEU A 580 20.23 13.83 -6.90
N LEU A 581 21.21 13.19 -7.55
CA LEU A 581 22.51 13.79 -7.84
C LEU A 581 22.48 14.70 -9.09
N GLY A 582 21.52 14.47 -9.98
CA GLY A 582 21.46 15.12 -11.29
C GLY A 582 22.58 14.66 -12.23
N GLY A 583 22.87 15.46 -13.26
CA GLY A 583 23.86 15.13 -14.29
C GLY A 583 23.43 13.98 -15.21
N ASP A 584 23.84 14.02 -16.48
CA ASP A 584 23.62 12.91 -17.40
C ASP A 584 24.77 11.91 -17.29
N LEU A 585 24.44 10.63 -17.13
CA LEU A 585 25.42 9.56 -17.28
C LEU A 585 25.68 9.26 -18.76
N PRO A 586 26.95 9.04 -19.15
CA PRO A 586 27.26 8.56 -20.48
C PRO A 586 26.77 7.11 -20.68
N ALA A 587 26.86 6.63 -21.93
CA ALA A 587 26.48 5.26 -22.26
C ALA A 587 27.54 4.22 -21.85
N GLU A 588 28.78 4.66 -21.64
CA GLU A 588 29.87 3.78 -21.18
C GLU A 588 29.92 3.69 -19.65
N ALA A 589 30.57 2.64 -19.15
CA ALA A 589 30.82 2.49 -17.72
C ALA A 589 31.60 3.68 -17.16
N VAL A 590 31.23 4.09 -15.95
CA VAL A 590 31.83 5.22 -15.23
C VAL A 590 32.21 4.81 -13.81
N THR A 591 33.14 5.56 -13.23
CA THR A 591 33.39 5.51 -11.79
C THR A 591 32.70 6.69 -11.14
N VAL A 592 31.86 6.42 -10.14
CA VAL A 592 31.22 7.44 -9.31
C VAL A 592 31.95 7.49 -7.98
N ARG A 593 32.57 8.62 -7.66
CA ARG A 593 33.26 8.84 -6.40
C ARG A 593 32.42 9.73 -5.48
N CYS A 594 32.15 9.28 -4.27
CA CYS A 594 31.66 10.10 -3.17
C CYS A 594 32.83 10.48 -2.26
N THR A 595 33.17 11.76 -2.17
CA THR A 595 34.21 12.29 -1.27
C THR A 595 33.58 13.11 -0.16
N SER A 596 33.95 12.83 1.09
CA SER A 596 33.46 13.57 2.24
C SER A 596 34.12 14.94 2.39
N ARG A 597 33.33 15.99 2.67
CA ARG A 597 33.81 17.30 3.15
C ARG A 597 33.61 17.50 4.65
N GLY A 598 33.17 16.48 5.38
CA GLY A 598 32.86 16.52 6.81
C GLY A 598 32.85 15.14 7.44
N ASP A 599 31.71 14.71 8.00
CA ASP A 599 31.49 13.37 8.56
C ASP A 599 30.30 12.72 7.85
N VAL A 600 30.56 12.14 6.68
CA VAL A 600 29.51 11.56 5.83
C VAL A 600 29.24 10.13 6.26
N ARG A 601 27.97 9.78 6.50
CA ARG A 601 27.50 8.41 6.70
C ARG A 601 26.86 7.92 5.39
N LEU A 602 27.66 7.30 4.54
CA LEU A 602 27.24 6.86 3.21
C LEU A 602 26.71 5.43 3.29
N ASP A 603 25.43 5.25 2.98
CA ASP A 603 24.77 3.95 2.95
C ASP A 603 24.99 3.27 1.58
N ALA A 604 24.54 3.92 0.51
CA ALA A 604 24.61 3.34 -0.82
C ALA A 604 24.59 4.39 -1.96
N LEU A 605 24.84 3.92 -3.18
CA LEU A 605 24.46 4.61 -4.41
C LEU A 605 23.26 3.89 -5.04
N VAL A 606 22.12 4.58 -5.12
CA VAL A 606 20.92 4.06 -5.77
C VAL A 606 20.88 4.53 -7.22
N ILE A 607 20.69 3.59 -8.13
CA ILE A 607 20.68 3.80 -9.57
C ILE A 607 19.29 3.48 -10.09
N GLN A 608 18.61 4.50 -10.62
CA GLN A 608 17.38 4.32 -11.36
C GLN A 608 17.71 4.20 -12.86
N PRO A 609 17.37 3.10 -13.54
CA PRO A 609 17.44 3.04 -15.00
C PRO A 609 16.66 4.20 -15.61
N ARG A 610 17.20 4.82 -16.66
CA ARG A 610 16.51 5.92 -17.34
C ARG A 610 15.10 5.52 -17.78
N ILE A 611 15.01 4.32 -18.37
CA ILE A 611 13.76 3.63 -18.64
C ILE A 611 13.68 2.41 -17.74
N VAL A 612 12.82 2.47 -16.74
CA VAL A 612 12.44 1.28 -15.97
C VAL A 612 11.41 0.49 -16.77
N ASN A 613 11.40 -0.83 -16.62
CA ASN A 613 10.48 -1.67 -17.37
C ASN A 613 10.03 -2.92 -16.62
N ALA A 614 8.87 -3.45 -17.04
CA ALA A 614 8.35 -4.74 -16.64
C ALA A 614 7.72 -5.42 -17.87
N VAL A 615 8.08 -6.68 -18.10
CA VAL A 615 7.60 -7.53 -19.20
C VAL A 615 6.72 -8.62 -18.62
N TYR A 616 5.49 -8.67 -19.10
CA TYR A 616 4.46 -9.61 -18.68
C TYR A 616 4.18 -10.60 -19.81
N SER A 617 4.15 -11.88 -19.47
CA SER A 617 3.57 -12.91 -20.33
C SER A 617 2.05 -12.82 -20.25
N THR A 618 1.37 -12.96 -21.39
CA THR A 618 -0.09 -12.99 -21.46
C THR A 618 -0.56 -14.12 -22.37
N THR A 619 -1.85 -14.48 -22.28
CA THR A 619 -2.49 -15.49 -23.15
C THR A 619 -2.43 -15.18 -24.64
N ARG A 620 -2.14 -13.93 -25.04
CA ARG A 620 -2.10 -13.48 -26.45
C ARG A 620 -0.75 -12.92 -26.91
N GLY A 621 0.30 -13.00 -26.08
CA GLY A 621 1.61 -12.41 -26.36
C GLY A 621 2.21 -11.74 -25.13
N ALA A 622 3.09 -10.75 -25.32
CA ALA A 622 3.66 -10.00 -24.22
C ALA A 622 2.92 -8.66 -24.00
N ALA A 623 2.85 -8.20 -22.76
CA ALA A 623 2.60 -6.80 -22.44
C ALA A 623 3.87 -6.22 -21.82
N VAL A 624 4.26 -5.00 -22.17
CA VAL A 624 5.48 -4.37 -21.64
C VAL A 624 5.17 -2.96 -21.16
N LEU A 625 5.54 -2.68 -19.91
CA LEU A 625 5.57 -1.34 -19.33
C LEU A 625 6.97 -0.76 -19.51
N TYR A 626 7.03 0.47 -20.01
CA TYR A 626 8.21 1.33 -20.01
C TYR A 626 7.87 2.62 -19.28
N ALA A 627 8.66 3.03 -18.29
CA ALA A 627 8.47 4.32 -17.62
C ALA A 627 9.78 5.09 -17.58
N ASN A 628 9.70 6.39 -17.90
CA ASN A 628 10.85 7.24 -18.07
C ASN A 628 11.07 8.10 -16.82
N GLY A 629 12.19 7.90 -16.14
CA GLY A 629 12.58 8.71 -14.99
C GLY A 629 13.15 10.08 -15.37
N ALA A 630 13.56 10.27 -16.62
CA ALA A 630 14.15 11.52 -17.11
C ALA A 630 13.09 12.49 -17.65
N ARG A 631 13.48 13.77 -17.82
CA ARG A 631 12.60 14.82 -18.36
C ARG A 631 12.46 14.78 -19.89
N GLY A 632 13.44 14.21 -20.59
CA GLY A 632 13.45 14.13 -22.05
C GLY A 632 12.77 12.88 -22.58
N ASP A 633 12.21 12.96 -23.78
CA ASP A 633 11.71 11.79 -24.51
C ASP A 633 12.86 10.85 -24.88
N GLU A 634 12.64 9.55 -24.70
CA GLU A 634 13.61 8.51 -25.01
C GLU A 634 13.10 7.56 -26.09
N ARG A 635 14.02 6.92 -26.81
CA ARG A 635 13.72 5.84 -27.77
C ARG A 635 14.56 4.62 -27.47
N VAL A 636 13.92 3.58 -26.98
CA VAL A 636 14.56 2.31 -26.60
C VAL A 636 14.19 1.19 -27.57
N ALA A 637 14.97 0.11 -27.57
CA ALA A 637 14.60 -1.09 -28.31
C ALA A 637 13.31 -1.69 -27.73
N ALA A 638 12.44 -2.21 -28.60
CA ALA A 638 11.31 -3.00 -28.14
C ALA A 638 11.81 -4.27 -27.44
N LEU A 639 11.21 -4.57 -26.28
CA LEU A 639 11.54 -5.75 -25.46
C LEU A 639 10.70 -6.96 -25.87
N ALA A 640 9.59 -6.71 -26.56
CA ALA A 640 8.76 -7.72 -27.20
C ALA A 640 8.09 -7.15 -28.47
N PRO A 641 7.72 -7.99 -29.45
CA PRO A 641 6.87 -7.57 -30.55
C PRO A 641 5.53 -7.04 -30.06
N GLY A 642 4.97 -6.06 -30.77
CA GLY A 642 3.65 -5.53 -30.46
C GLY A 642 3.44 -4.11 -30.96
N SER A 643 2.27 -3.58 -30.67
CA SER A 643 1.93 -2.17 -30.83
C SER A 643 1.71 -1.53 -29.46
N GLY A 644 1.76 -0.22 -29.36
CA GLY A 644 1.64 0.41 -28.05
C GLY A 644 1.47 1.91 -28.11
N ARG A 645 1.03 2.45 -26.99
CA ARG A 645 0.69 3.86 -26.82
C ARG A 645 1.57 4.50 -25.76
N SER A 646 1.92 5.75 -26.00
CA SER A 646 2.62 6.59 -25.04
C SER A 646 1.63 7.43 -24.25
N TYR A 647 1.95 7.63 -22.97
CA TYR A 647 1.13 8.37 -22.02
C TYR A 647 2.00 9.35 -21.24
N ASP A 648 1.42 10.50 -20.92
CA ASP A 648 2.01 11.40 -19.91
C ASP A 648 1.74 10.85 -18.50
N ALA A 649 2.37 11.46 -17.49
CA ALA A 649 2.17 11.12 -16.09
C ALA A 649 0.72 11.29 -15.60
N ASP A 650 -0.12 12.07 -16.29
CA ASP A 650 -1.54 12.22 -15.97
C ASP A 650 -2.41 11.15 -16.65
N GLY A 651 -1.81 10.17 -17.33
CA GLY A 651 -2.49 9.10 -18.04
C GLY A 651 -3.07 9.51 -19.38
N SER A 652 -2.84 10.74 -19.84
CA SER A 652 -3.32 11.22 -21.15
C SER A 652 -2.56 10.58 -22.31
N HIS A 653 -3.30 10.13 -23.31
CA HIS A 653 -2.75 9.47 -24.50
C HIS A 653 -2.05 10.45 -25.44
N ARG A 654 -0.84 10.08 -25.92
CA ARG A 654 0.00 10.91 -26.79
C ARG A 654 0.36 10.28 -28.15
N GLY A 655 -0.33 9.21 -28.54
CA GLY A 655 -0.19 8.55 -29.84
C GLY A 655 0.56 7.21 -29.78
N GLN A 656 0.66 6.59 -30.96
CA GLN A 656 1.41 5.36 -31.18
C GLN A 656 2.89 5.55 -30.83
N ALA A 657 3.44 4.61 -30.07
CA ALA A 657 4.79 4.68 -29.53
C ALA A 657 5.80 3.80 -30.26
N VAL A 658 5.33 2.79 -31.01
CA VAL A 658 6.18 1.79 -31.67
C VAL A 658 6.44 2.17 -33.12
N GLN A 659 7.72 2.28 -33.51
CA GLN A 659 8.13 2.53 -34.89
C GLN A 659 9.51 1.93 -35.15
N GLY A 660 9.65 1.10 -36.19
CA GLY A 660 10.94 0.56 -36.63
C GLY A 660 11.69 -0.24 -35.56
N GLY A 661 10.99 -1.07 -34.79
CA GLY A 661 11.56 -1.88 -33.71
C GLY A 661 11.96 -1.09 -32.45
N LYS A 662 11.64 0.21 -32.39
CA LYS A 662 11.88 1.06 -31.23
C LYS A 662 10.58 1.53 -30.60
N VAL A 663 10.64 1.79 -29.30
CA VAL A 663 9.55 2.29 -28.46
C VAL A 663 9.94 3.69 -27.99
N ARG A 664 9.08 4.68 -28.27
CA ARG A 664 9.20 6.02 -27.71
C ARG A 664 8.59 6.06 -26.32
N VAL A 665 9.30 6.59 -25.33
CA VAL A 665 8.80 6.80 -23.96
C VAL A 665 8.93 8.28 -23.61
N ARG A 666 7.80 8.92 -23.30
CA ARG A 666 7.74 10.36 -22.98
C ARG A 666 8.50 10.68 -21.70
N GLY A 667 9.14 11.84 -21.64
CA GLY A 667 9.80 12.31 -20.43
C GLY A 667 8.86 12.38 -19.23
N GLY A 668 9.20 11.70 -18.14
CA GLY A 668 8.38 11.61 -16.93
C GLY A 668 7.05 10.87 -17.09
N GLY A 669 6.77 10.31 -18.27
CA GLY A 669 5.59 9.52 -18.56
C GLY A 669 5.92 8.04 -18.72
N PHE A 670 5.01 7.31 -19.35
CA PHE A 670 5.15 5.88 -19.57
C PHE A 670 4.60 5.45 -20.92
N THR A 671 4.89 4.21 -21.30
CA THR A 671 4.45 3.61 -22.56
C THR A 671 4.15 2.15 -22.32
N ILE A 672 3.06 1.68 -22.91
CA ILE A 672 2.64 0.29 -22.77
C ILE A 672 2.49 -0.31 -24.17
N THR A 673 3.21 -1.40 -24.41
CA THR A 673 3.11 -2.18 -25.65
C THR A 673 2.45 -3.53 -25.37
N ARG A 674 1.71 -4.05 -26.35
CA ARG A 674 1.00 -5.33 -26.29
C ARG A 674 1.13 -6.06 -27.63
N GLY A 675 1.38 -7.37 -27.54
CA GLY A 675 1.46 -8.32 -28.66
C GLY A 675 0.13 -8.57 -29.36
#